data_AF-A0A518D570-F1
#
_entry.id   AF-A0A518D570-F1
#
_cell.length_a   1.000
_cell.length_b   1.000
_cell.length_c   1.000
_cell.angle_alpha   90.00
_cell.angle_beta   90.00
_cell.angle_gamma   90.00
#
_symmetry.space_group_name_H-M   'P 1'
#
loop_
_entity.id
_entity.type
_entity.pdbx_description
1 polymer ?
#
loop_
_entity_poly.entity_id
_entity_poly.type
_entity_poly.pdbx_seq_one_letter_code
_entity_poly.pdbx_strand_id
1 'polypeptide(L)'
;MDKPTSPSFLPLALVLVLLALVVGGAIFLFGEGALPQEIEAKLAVEAERARALEAVELAQAAERAERESRASVAESSAAPIQTEEAATENDPEPSGVLVRLDVDACPWLDRTWFGTVLWKGAGLEATEHEIADSAFLLPSEPRALEEFLSIECAGLLAVAYELASAEDAPAIAHDGAAPRVPDLVLRARVDRGALLVWADGVPFAERTEVSVAFGGSMAPPSRATYSFGRDYGLAEARSSLVLPLELPRAAVEKSVWVGAPGKEWRSFPVAPNASQVEVRLASAASVRVRHDGPTEPTSYVVTTTYPSGDTQRVPITNDEPVVVSELAAASTRIWIEQREDEPLSRIERRQLAAGEEALVDLRAESALDGRGGVRITLSADRKTLGLARDELEVRISRRTSPESEFPWEHYAMFEPELVAGETFVREILGLDPALHRIEVDPFGAGAVVEVEAGVVKDVEIPLDTLGFVEFVLPEGVAGSGGYVSLSTTEEAFEDRRHVSFNFEDAARSGASPVARGTYTASVRFFGSDDAPELASEPFVVETGETTTVELVPRRTAKLRVTAVDADTGEPVALDLDFWVGVRIDDVETGEPVRGMTSFAGSGDTYTGTESELPWTEGAVRLVPPESPFFDFEPLEPFFLSEDTEVMLRARAK
;
A
#
# COMPACT_ATOMS: atom_id res chain seq x y z
N MET A 1 1.40 -44.14 -55.18
CA MET A 1 0.26 -43.96 -56.12
C MET A 1 -0.96 -44.48 -55.38
N ASP A 2 -1.43 -43.72 -54.41
CA ASP A 2 -2.56 -44.09 -53.57
C ASP A 2 -3.66 -43.05 -53.78
N LYS A 3 -4.85 -43.54 -54.11
CA LYS A 3 -6.04 -42.72 -54.36
C LYS A 3 -6.45 -41.99 -53.07
N PRO A 4 -6.86 -40.72 -53.14
CA PRO A 4 -7.48 -40.09 -52.00
C PRO A 4 -8.88 -40.70 -51.80
N THR A 5 -9.09 -41.31 -50.64
CA THR A 5 -10.40 -41.65 -50.11
C THR A 5 -11.14 -40.37 -49.76
N SER A 6 -12.20 -40.06 -50.51
CA SER A 6 -13.10 -38.95 -50.23
C SER A 6 -13.75 -39.14 -48.84
N PRO A 7 -13.78 -38.13 -47.97
CA PRO A 7 -14.48 -38.23 -46.69
C PRO A 7 -15.98 -38.41 -46.92
N SER A 8 -16.57 -39.34 -46.16
CA SER A 8 -17.97 -39.74 -46.26
C SER A 8 -18.91 -38.63 -45.79
N PHE A 9 -19.59 -37.94 -46.71
CA PHE A 9 -20.64 -36.94 -46.48
C PHE A 9 -22.00 -37.52 -45.99
N LEU A 10 -22.04 -38.82 -45.64
CA LEU A 10 -23.24 -39.54 -45.27
C LEU A 10 -23.96 -39.03 -44.00
N PRO A 11 -23.29 -38.57 -42.92
CA PRO A 11 -23.99 -38.12 -41.71
C PRO A 11 -24.66 -36.75 -41.90
N LEU A 12 -24.08 -35.84 -42.68
CA LEU A 12 -24.63 -34.50 -42.90
C LEU A 12 -25.89 -34.53 -43.78
N ALA A 13 -25.89 -35.35 -44.83
CA ALA A 13 -27.04 -35.53 -45.70
C ALA A 13 -28.25 -36.11 -44.95
N LEU A 14 -28.02 -37.02 -44.00
CA LEU A 14 -29.08 -37.61 -43.17
C LEU A 14 -29.72 -36.59 -42.22
N VAL A 15 -28.90 -35.72 -41.61
CA VAL A 15 -29.36 -34.66 -40.70
C VAL A 15 -30.19 -33.62 -41.45
N LEU A 16 -29.76 -33.20 -42.65
CA LEU A 16 -30.49 -32.24 -43.47
C LEU A 16 -31.85 -32.78 -43.96
N VAL A 17 -31.94 -34.08 -44.28
CA VAL A 17 -33.20 -34.73 -44.67
C VAL A 17 -34.18 -34.83 -43.50
N LEU A 18 -33.68 -35.15 -42.29
CA LEU A 18 -34.50 -35.16 -41.07
C LEU A 18 -35.00 -33.76 -40.71
N LEU A 19 -34.16 -32.74 -40.84
CA LEU A 19 -34.53 -31.35 -40.59
C LEU A 19 -35.62 -30.88 -41.58
N ALA A 20 -35.47 -31.21 -42.87
CA ALA A 20 -36.45 -30.88 -43.91
C ALA A 20 -37.81 -31.57 -43.68
N LEU A 21 -37.81 -32.81 -43.17
CA LEU A 21 -39.03 -33.54 -42.81
C LEU A 21 -39.75 -32.92 -41.60
N VAL A 22 -39.01 -32.47 -40.59
CA VAL A 22 -39.57 -31.79 -39.40
C VAL A 22 -40.15 -30.43 -39.77
N VAL A 23 -39.44 -29.65 -40.58
CA VAL A 23 -39.92 -28.34 -41.07
C VAL A 23 -41.12 -28.51 -42.01
N GLY A 24 -41.08 -29.49 -42.92
CA GLY A 24 -42.20 -29.80 -43.81
C GLY A 24 -43.45 -30.30 -43.08
N GLY A 25 -43.27 -31.10 -42.02
CA GLY A 25 -44.36 -31.56 -41.15
C GLY A 25 -45.00 -30.44 -40.33
N ALA A 26 -44.20 -29.50 -39.85
CA ALA A 26 -44.68 -28.34 -39.11
C ALA A 26 -45.48 -27.38 -40.02
N ILE A 27 -45.02 -27.13 -41.24
CA ILE A 27 -45.75 -26.27 -42.20
C ILE A 27 -47.09 -26.89 -42.61
N PHE A 28 -47.18 -28.22 -42.73
CA PHE A 28 -48.42 -28.92 -43.09
C PHE A 28 -49.46 -28.96 -41.95
N LEU A 29 -49.01 -29.03 -40.68
CA LEU A 29 -49.90 -29.04 -39.52
C LEU A 29 -50.42 -27.64 -39.12
N PHE A 30 -49.69 -26.57 -39.44
CA PHE A 30 -50.00 -25.21 -38.99
C PHE A 30 -50.46 -24.24 -40.09
N GLY A 31 -50.70 -24.72 -41.31
CA GLY A 31 -51.42 -24.03 -42.40
C GLY A 31 -51.09 -22.54 -42.60
N GLU A 32 -50.15 -22.22 -43.49
CA GLU A 32 -49.78 -20.87 -43.99
C GLU A 32 -49.63 -19.71 -42.95
N GLY A 33 -49.62 -20.01 -41.65
CA GLY A 33 -49.31 -19.08 -40.57
C GLY A 33 -47.93 -19.38 -39.98
N ALA A 34 -47.17 -18.32 -39.71
CA ALA A 34 -45.79 -18.35 -39.21
C ALA A 34 -45.56 -19.39 -38.08
N LEU A 35 -44.40 -20.05 -38.12
CA LEU A 35 -43.95 -20.96 -37.08
C LEU A 35 -43.93 -20.25 -35.71
N PRO A 36 -44.30 -20.93 -34.61
CA PRO A 36 -44.15 -20.37 -33.28
C PRO A 36 -42.71 -19.91 -33.03
N GLN A 37 -42.52 -18.69 -32.52
CA GLN A 37 -41.20 -18.06 -32.33
C GLN A 37 -40.20 -18.93 -31.55
N GLU A 38 -40.67 -19.81 -30.66
CA GLU A 38 -39.82 -20.74 -29.92
C GLU A 38 -39.14 -21.80 -30.81
N ILE A 39 -39.74 -22.17 -31.95
CA ILE A 39 -39.17 -23.15 -32.89
C ILE A 39 -38.17 -22.48 -33.83
N GLU A 40 -38.44 -21.26 -34.28
CA GLU A 40 -37.47 -20.45 -35.04
C GLU A 40 -36.21 -20.17 -34.22
N ALA A 41 -36.36 -19.81 -32.94
CA ALA A 41 -35.22 -19.57 -32.05
C ALA A 41 -34.35 -20.83 -31.86
N LYS A 42 -34.97 -22.01 -31.70
CA LYS A 42 -34.22 -23.27 -31.55
C LYS A 42 -33.48 -23.68 -32.83
N LEU A 43 -34.08 -23.50 -34.01
CA LEU A 43 -33.44 -23.81 -35.28
C LEU A 43 -32.29 -22.84 -35.62
N ALA A 44 -32.39 -21.57 -35.23
CA ALA A 44 -31.30 -20.60 -35.37
C ALA A 44 -30.08 -21.00 -34.53
N VAL A 45 -30.29 -21.43 -33.29
CA VAL A 45 -29.22 -21.88 -32.38
C VAL A 45 -28.52 -23.14 -32.90
N GLU A 46 -29.25 -24.11 -33.48
CA GLU A 46 -28.62 -25.31 -34.06
C GLU A 46 -27.84 -25.01 -35.35
N ALA A 47 -28.33 -24.09 -36.19
CA ALA A 47 -27.62 -23.66 -37.39
C ALA A 47 -26.30 -22.92 -37.07
N GLU A 48 -26.29 -22.13 -36.00
CA GLU A 48 -25.08 -21.45 -35.52
C GLU A 48 -24.06 -22.45 -34.94
N ARG A 49 -24.54 -23.46 -34.21
CA ARG A 49 -23.69 -24.55 -33.69
C ARG A 49 -23.02 -25.38 -34.79
N ALA A 50 -23.72 -25.62 -35.91
CA ALA A 50 -23.15 -26.33 -37.05
C ALA A 50 -22.04 -25.53 -37.75
N ARG A 51 -22.18 -24.20 -37.86
CA ARG A 51 -21.14 -23.32 -38.43
C ARG A 51 -19.90 -23.22 -37.54
N ALA A 52 -20.09 -23.23 -36.22
CA ALA A 52 -18.98 -23.21 -35.26
C ALA A 52 -18.11 -24.47 -35.36
N LEU A 53 -18.70 -25.64 -35.62
CA LEU A 53 -17.97 -26.89 -35.80
C LEU A 53 -17.11 -26.91 -37.08
N GLU A 54 -17.61 -26.34 -38.18
CA GLU A 54 -16.86 -26.24 -39.44
C GLU A 54 -15.63 -25.31 -39.32
N ALA A 55 -15.74 -24.22 -38.56
CA ALA A 55 -14.63 -23.30 -38.32
C ALA A 55 -13.48 -23.93 -37.51
N VAL A 56 -13.80 -24.83 -36.57
CA VAL A 56 -12.80 -25.53 -35.74
C VAL A 56 -11.98 -26.52 -36.56
N GLU A 57 -12.61 -27.27 -37.48
CA GLU A 57 -11.89 -28.22 -38.34
C GLU A 57 -10.92 -27.51 -39.32
N LEU A 58 -11.31 -26.33 -39.83
CA LEU A 58 -10.46 -25.50 -40.70
C LEU A 58 -9.22 -24.94 -39.96
N ALA A 59 -9.38 -24.53 -38.69
CA ALA A 59 -8.27 -24.02 -37.88
C ALA A 59 -7.21 -25.10 -37.58
N GLN A 60 -7.64 -26.33 -37.29
CA GLN A 60 -6.74 -27.45 -37.02
C GLN A 60 -5.93 -27.90 -38.25
N ALA A 61 -6.47 -27.71 -39.47
CA ALA A 61 -5.75 -27.98 -40.70
C ALA A 61 -4.62 -26.95 -40.97
N ALA A 62 -4.82 -25.69 -40.59
CA ALA A 62 -3.82 -24.63 -40.76
C ALA A 62 -2.63 -24.78 -39.79
N GLU A 63 -2.88 -25.16 -38.54
CA GLU A 63 -1.84 -25.35 -37.51
C GLU A 63 -0.84 -26.46 -37.87
N ARG A 64 -1.29 -27.52 -38.56
CA ARG A 64 -0.38 -28.57 -39.05
C ARG A 64 0.59 -28.08 -40.11
N ALA A 65 0.16 -27.17 -40.98
CA ALA A 65 1.02 -26.63 -42.04
C ALA A 65 2.11 -25.70 -41.49
N GLU A 66 1.85 -25.02 -40.37
CA GLU A 66 2.81 -24.07 -39.77
C GLU A 66 3.92 -24.77 -38.97
N ARG A 67 3.61 -25.89 -38.30
CA ARG A 67 4.63 -26.69 -37.59
C ARG A 67 5.71 -27.26 -38.51
N GLU A 68 5.35 -27.62 -39.75
CA GLU A 68 6.30 -28.15 -40.73
C GLU A 68 7.27 -27.06 -41.25
N SER A 69 6.86 -25.79 -41.22
CA SER A 69 7.69 -24.64 -41.65
C SER A 69 8.77 -24.28 -40.63
N ARG A 70 8.43 -24.25 -39.33
CA ARG A 70 9.33 -23.80 -38.26
C ARG A 70 10.51 -24.74 -37.99
N ALA A 71 10.40 -26.03 -38.32
CA ALA A 71 11.49 -26.98 -38.16
C ALA A 71 12.68 -26.72 -39.13
N SER A 72 12.49 -25.93 -40.18
CA SER A 72 13.52 -25.69 -41.20
C SER A 72 14.46 -24.50 -40.91
N VAL A 73 14.16 -23.66 -39.92
CA VAL A 73 14.85 -22.35 -39.72
C VAL A 73 15.86 -22.37 -38.55
N ALA A 74 15.77 -23.35 -37.64
CA ALA A 74 16.55 -23.36 -36.40
C ALA A 74 18.02 -23.83 -36.52
N GLU A 75 18.52 -24.19 -37.71
CA GLU A 75 19.89 -24.72 -37.88
C GLU A 75 20.96 -23.66 -38.23
N SER A 76 20.61 -22.38 -38.36
CA SER A 76 21.57 -21.36 -38.83
C SER A 76 21.80 -20.25 -37.80
N SER A 77 23.02 -20.21 -37.26
CA SER A 77 23.73 -19.04 -36.72
C SER A 77 23.99 -19.04 -35.21
N ALA A 78 25.19 -19.52 -34.85
CA ALA A 78 25.83 -19.30 -33.57
C ALA A 78 27.14 -18.49 -33.76
N ALA A 79 27.44 -17.68 -32.73
CA ALA A 79 28.78 -17.26 -32.26
C ALA A 79 29.32 -15.85 -32.69
N PRO A 80 30.29 -15.26 -31.93
CA PRO A 80 30.04 -14.09 -31.05
C PRO A 80 31.20 -13.03 -31.06
N ILE A 81 31.26 -12.17 -30.02
CA ILE A 81 32.41 -11.38 -29.46
C ILE A 81 32.42 -9.86 -29.85
N GLN A 82 32.91 -8.86 -29.10
CA GLN A 82 33.11 -8.44 -27.68
C GLN A 82 34.08 -7.21 -27.69
N THR A 83 33.84 -6.18 -26.84
CA THR A 83 34.79 -5.22 -26.19
C THR A 83 35.77 -4.35 -27.05
N GLU A 84 36.23 -3.13 -26.71
CA GLU A 84 36.70 -2.52 -25.43
C GLU A 84 36.98 -0.98 -25.58
N GLU A 85 36.83 -0.20 -24.49
CA GLU A 85 37.64 0.94 -23.91
C GLU A 85 38.44 1.99 -24.75
N ALA A 86 38.75 3.26 -24.37
CA ALA A 86 38.66 4.11 -23.14
C ALA A 86 39.02 5.63 -23.36
N ALA A 87 38.65 6.50 -22.38
CA ALA A 87 39.28 7.76 -21.82
C ALA A 87 39.46 9.07 -22.68
N THR A 88 39.41 10.36 -22.25
CA THR A 88 39.34 11.13 -20.95
C THR A 88 39.08 12.67 -21.19
N GLU A 89 38.33 13.34 -20.28
CA GLU A 89 38.47 14.69 -19.61
C GLU A 89 38.53 16.09 -20.32
N ASN A 90 37.60 16.99 -19.92
CA ASN A 90 37.76 18.45 -19.59
C ASN A 90 36.38 19.06 -19.20
N ASP A 91 36.26 19.83 -18.11
CA ASP A 91 34.99 20.38 -17.59
C ASP A 91 34.87 21.93 -17.78
N PRO A 92 33.92 22.44 -18.60
CA PRO A 92 33.63 23.88 -18.76
C PRO A 92 32.27 24.27 -18.12
N GLU A 93 31.68 25.45 -18.42
CA GLU A 93 30.20 25.66 -18.36
C GLU A 93 29.48 24.39 -18.87
N PRO A 94 28.16 24.15 -18.71
CA PRO A 94 27.56 23.20 -19.62
C PRO A 94 27.51 23.88 -21.01
N SER A 95 28.66 24.10 -21.64
CA SER A 95 29.16 23.69 -22.96
C SER A 95 28.55 22.40 -23.51
N GLY A 96 27.34 22.11 -23.07
CA GLY A 96 26.54 21.01 -23.46
C GLY A 96 25.52 21.44 -24.48
N VAL A 97 25.11 20.46 -25.26
CA VAL A 97 24.11 20.58 -26.30
C VAL A 97 22.79 20.23 -25.65
N LEU A 98 21.88 21.21 -25.59
CA LEU A 98 20.54 21.01 -25.05
C LEU A 98 19.71 20.23 -26.08
N VAL A 99 19.30 19.02 -25.74
CA VAL A 99 18.53 18.13 -26.61
C VAL A 99 17.10 18.04 -26.09
N ARG A 100 16.12 18.34 -26.96
CA ARG A 100 14.71 18.03 -26.69
C ARG A 100 14.39 16.63 -27.20
N LEU A 101 13.66 15.84 -26.42
CA LEU A 101 13.22 14.50 -26.78
C LEU A 101 11.72 14.48 -27.12
N ASP A 102 11.40 14.21 -28.38
CA ASP A 102 10.04 14.03 -28.86
C ASP A 102 9.76 12.52 -28.99
N VAL A 103 8.78 12.00 -28.24
CA VAL A 103 8.35 10.59 -28.36
C VAL A 103 7.08 10.50 -29.19
N ASP A 104 7.12 9.75 -30.29
CA ASP A 104 6.02 9.61 -31.25
C ASP A 104 4.72 9.15 -30.57
N ALA A 105 3.69 10.00 -30.64
CA ALA A 105 2.25 9.75 -30.40
C ALA A 105 1.93 8.59 -29.44
N CYS A 106 2.60 8.55 -28.30
CA CYS A 106 2.22 7.72 -27.16
C CYS A 106 1.21 8.57 -26.36
N PRO A 107 -0.08 8.23 -26.32
CA PRO A 107 -1.09 9.04 -25.61
C PRO A 107 -0.81 9.19 -24.12
N TRP A 108 0.18 8.46 -23.59
CA TRP A 108 0.59 8.42 -22.20
C TRP A 108 1.75 9.38 -21.90
N LEU A 109 2.38 9.95 -22.93
CA LEU A 109 3.54 10.84 -22.83
C LEU A 109 3.21 12.25 -23.37
N ASP A 110 1.94 12.64 -23.37
CA ASP A 110 1.46 13.82 -24.11
C ASP A 110 1.84 15.19 -23.49
N ARG A 111 2.58 15.20 -22.35
CA ARG A 111 3.11 16.39 -21.65
C ARG A 111 4.40 16.06 -20.90
N THR A 112 5.17 17.11 -20.57
CA THR A 112 6.38 17.13 -19.70
C THR A 112 6.52 15.90 -18.81
N TRP A 113 7.60 15.16 -19.02
CA TRP A 113 7.87 13.90 -18.34
C TRP A 113 9.36 13.77 -18.04
N PHE A 114 9.70 12.91 -17.07
CA PHE A 114 11.06 12.63 -16.62
C PHE A 114 11.55 11.28 -17.12
N GLY A 115 12.86 11.11 -17.21
CA GLY A 115 13.47 9.88 -17.71
C GLY A 115 14.98 9.92 -17.65
N THR A 116 15.63 8.94 -18.27
CA THR A 116 17.08 8.92 -18.41
C THR A 116 17.49 8.52 -19.82
N VAL A 117 18.62 9.02 -20.28
CA VAL A 117 19.22 8.63 -21.55
C VAL A 117 20.64 8.20 -21.32
N LEU A 118 20.93 6.95 -21.70
CA LEU A 118 22.29 6.45 -21.74
C LEU A 118 22.90 6.86 -23.08
N TRP A 119 23.76 7.87 -23.04
CA TRP A 119 24.43 8.39 -24.22
C TRP A 119 25.92 8.07 -24.19
N LYS A 120 26.43 7.64 -25.33
CA LYS A 120 27.83 7.31 -25.56
C LYS A 120 28.34 8.09 -26.76
N GLY A 121 28.88 9.28 -26.49
CA GLY A 121 29.56 10.08 -27.50
C GLY A 121 30.80 9.39 -28.07
N ALA A 122 31.15 9.74 -29.31
CA ALA A 122 32.35 9.23 -29.96
C ALA A 122 33.62 9.47 -29.14
N GLY A 123 34.18 8.41 -28.54
CA GLY A 123 35.39 8.46 -27.72
C GLY A 123 35.14 8.67 -26.22
N LEU A 124 33.89 8.63 -25.76
CA LEU A 124 33.49 8.73 -24.35
C LEU A 124 32.89 7.40 -23.84
N GLU A 125 32.84 7.24 -22.52
CA GLU A 125 32.07 6.16 -21.89
C GLU A 125 30.57 6.46 -21.96
N ALA A 126 29.76 5.39 -21.91
CA ALA A 126 28.33 5.54 -21.83
C ALA A 126 28.00 6.21 -20.50
N THR A 127 27.44 7.41 -20.56
CA THR A 127 27.05 8.20 -19.39
C THR A 127 25.55 8.38 -19.41
N GLU A 128 24.95 8.25 -18.23
CA GLU A 128 23.52 8.46 -18.06
C GLU A 128 23.27 9.95 -17.84
N HIS A 129 22.33 10.51 -18.60
CA HIS A 129 21.89 11.90 -18.51
C HIS A 129 20.41 11.91 -18.14
N GLU A 130 20.05 12.75 -17.18
CA GLU A 130 18.66 12.87 -16.74
C GLU A 130 17.85 13.67 -17.76
N ILE A 131 16.66 13.17 -18.07
CA ILE A 131 15.65 13.86 -18.87
C ILE A 131 14.70 14.55 -17.88
N ALA A 132 14.67 15.88 -17.93
CA ALA A 132 13.73 16.70 -17.18
C ALA A 132 12.88 17.51 -18.15
N ASP A 133 11.56 17.47 -17.99
CA ASP A 133 10.60 18.15 -18.86
C ASP A 133 10.81 17.86 -20.36
N SER A 134 11.07 16.58 -20.68
CA SER A 134 11.35 16.11 -22.05
C SER A 134 12.62 16.70 -22.68
N ALA A 135 13.58 17.16 -21.87
CA ALA A 135 14.86 17.70 -22.33
C ALA A 135 16.03 17.20 -21.46
N PHE A 136 17.22 17.12 -22.05
CA PHE A 136 18.44 16.75 -21.35
C PHE A 136 19.65 17.46 -21.95
N LEU A 137 20.74 17.55 -21.19
CA LEU A 137 21.94 18.28 -21.54
C LEU A 137 23.10 17.32 -21.73
N LEU A 138 23.60 17.21 -22.96
CA LEU A 138 24.77 16.38 -23.28
C LEU A 138 26.04 17.21 -23.25
N PRO A 139 27.20 16.68 -22.83
CA PRO A 139 28.46 17.43 -22.80
C PRO A 139 29.03 17.77 -24.19
N SER A 140 28.48 17.20 -25.29
CA SER A 140 28.88 17.52 -26.67
C SER A 140 27.81 17.15 -27.68
N GLU A 141 27.95 17.64 -28.93
CA GLU A 141 26.99 17.38 -30.00
C GLU A 141 26.98 15.90 -30.44
N PRO A 142 25.82 15.21 -30.37
CA PRO A 142 25.70 13.82 -30.82
C PRO A 142 25.87 13.72 -32.33
N ARG A 143 26.67 12.76 -32.80
CA ARG A 143 26.99 12.61 -34.23
C ARG A 143 26.05 11.66 -34.97
N ALA A 144 25.42 10.75 -34.24
CA ALA A 144 24.58 9.71 -34.80
C ALA A 144 23.55 9.21 -33.77
N LEU A 145 22.52 8.52 -34.24
CA LEU A 145 21.45 7.98 -33.38
C LEU A 145 21.94 6.84 -32.49
N GLU A 146 22.91 6.08 -32.98
CA GLU A 146 23.51 4.95 -32.30
C GLU A 146 24.32 5.35 -31.05
N GLU A 147 24.60 6.66 -30.88
CA GLU A 147 25.19 7.19 -29.66
C GLU A 147 24.17 7.20 -28.50
N PHE A 148 22.87 7.05 -28.75
CA PHE A 148 21.83 6.90 -27.73
C PHE A 148 21.56 5.41 -27.50
N LEU A 149 22.24 4.81 -26.52
CA LEU A 149 22.21 3.37 -26.28
C LEU A 149 20.90 2.90 -25.65
N SER A 150 20.35 3.70 -24.74
CA SER A 150 19.02 3.50 -24.20
C SER A 150 18.39 4.85 -23.88
N ILE A 151 17.09 4.94 -24.12
CA ILE A 151 16.29 6.10 -23.75
C ILE A 151 15.14 5.55 -22.93
N GLU A 152 15.03 5.98 -21.69
CA GLU A 152 13.93 5.65 -20.80
C GLU A 152 13.06 6.89 -20.58
N CYS A 153 11.77 6.80 -20.94
CA CYS A 153 10.81 7.89 -20.82
C CYS A 153 9.65 7.45 -19.92
N ALA A 154 9.50 8.02 -18.73
CA ALA A 154 8.47 7.63 -17.76
C ALA A 154 8.41 6.10 -17.49
N GLY A 155 9.57 5.44 -17.42
CA GLY A 155 9.67 3.99 -17.19
C GLY A 155 9.61 3.12 -18.46
N LEU A 156 9.51 3.71 -19.65
CA LEU A 156 9.38 3.02 -20.93
C LEU A 156 10.65 3.13 -21.77
N LEU A 157 11.14 2.02 -22.33
CA LEU A 157 12.24 2.08 -23.29
C LEU A 157 11.79 2.63 -24.65
N ALA A 158 12.46 3.67 -25.12
CA ALA A 158 12.30 4.27 -26.42
C ALA A 158 13.56 4.07 -27.28
N VAL A 159 13.35 3.95 -28.58
CA VAL A 159 14.40 3.86 -29.59
C VAL A 159 14.41 5.16 -30.38
N ALA A 160 15.52 5.88 -30.28
CA ALA A 160 15.79 7.03 -31.14
C ALA A 160 15.79 6.60 -32.61
N TYR A 161 15.14 7.38 -33.46
CA TYR A 161 15.08 7.11 -34.89
C TYR A 161 15.35 8.34 -35.76
N GLU A 162 15.37 9.54 -35.18
CA GLU A 162 15.68 10.78 -35.90
C GLU A 162 16.35 11.79 -34.96
N LEU A 163 17.38 12.48 -35.45
CA LEU A 163 18.05 13.56 -34.75
C LEU A 163 18.12 14.74 -35.71
N ALA A 164 17.57 15.88 -35.32
CA ALA A 164 17.41 17.05 -36.17
C ALA A 164 17.87 18.33 -35.47
N SER A 165 18.29 19.33 -36.25
CA SER A 165 18.50 20.69 -35.75
C SER A 165 17.18 21.28 -35.23
N ALA A 166 17.26 21.99 -34.11
CA ALA A 166 16.11 22.55 -33.42
C ALA A 166 15.81 24.02 -33.79
N GLU A 167 16.27 24.49 -34.95
CA GLU A 167 16.13 25.89 -35.42
C GLU A 167 14.72 26.48 -35.29
N ASP A 168 13.67 25.64 -35.40
CA ASP A 168 12.26 26.05 -35.31
C ASP A 168 11.52 25.50 -34.06
N ALA A 169 12.23 24.91 -33.09
CA ALA A 169 11.62 24.33 -31.90
C ALA A 169 11.23 25.41 -30.86
N PRO A 170 10.09 25.26 -30.15
CA PRO A 170 9.76 26.12 -29.02
C PRO A 170 10.83 26.05 -27.93
N ALA A 171 11.12 27.19 -27.29
CA ALA A 171 12.02 27.27 -26.15
C ALA A 171 11.48 26.45 -24.97
N ILE A 172 12.38 25.75 -24.28
CA ILE A 172 12.07 24.88 -23.15
C ILE A 172 12.90 25.34 -21.95
N ALA A 173 12.30 25.28 -20.75
CA ALA A 173 13.04 25.40 -19.50
C ALA A 173 13.60 24.01 -19.17
N HIS A 174 14.84 23.96 -18.71
CA HIS A 174 15.49 22.72 -18.26
C HIS A 174 16.19 23.04 -16.93
N ASP A 175 15.96 22.21 -15.92
CA ASP A 175 16.58 22.29 -14.60
C ASP A 175 16.52 23.70 -13.95
N GLY A 176 15.33 24.31 -13.97
CA GLY A 176 15.10 25.64 -13.37
C GLY A 176 15.77 26.82 -14.10
N ALA A 177 16.49 26.58 -15.20
CA ALA A 177 17.13 27.61 -16.01
C ALA A 177 16.12 28.40 -16.88
N ALA A 178 16.54 29.59 -17.33
CA ALA A 178 15.73 30.40 -18.23
C ALA A 178 15.44 29.65 -19.55
N PRO A 179 14.21 29.74 -20.11
CA PRO A 179 13.86 29.03 -21.33
C PRO A 179 14.84 29.33 -22.47
N ARG A 180 15.45 28.28 -23.03
CA ARG A 180 16.39 28.36 -24.16
C ARG A 180 15.82 27.52 -25.32
N VAL A 181 16.06 27.97 -26.55
CA VAL A 181 15.78 27.16 -27.74
C VAL A 181 16.72 25.95 -27.70
N PRO A 182 16.21 24.71 -27.74
CA PRO A 182 17.09 23.54 -27.75
C PRO A 182 18.03 23.62 -28.95
N ASP A 183 19.20 23.01 -28.83
CA ASP A 183 20.18 22.96 -29.92
C ASP A 183 19.80 21.83 -30.90
N LEU A 184 19.22 20.72 -30.40
CA LEU A 184 18.77 19.58 -31.20
C LEU A 184 17.40 19.02 -30.74
N VAL A 185 16.70 18.36 -31.65
CA VAL A 185 15.51 17.53 -31.37
C VAL A 185 15.85 16.07 -31.69
N LEU A 186 15.81 15.21 -30.68
CA LEU A 186 15.86 13.76 -30.79
C LEU A 186 14.44 13.22 -30.85
N ARG A 187 14.06 12.51 -31.92
CA ARG A 187 12.81 11.77 -31.96
C ARG A 187 13.02 10.31 -31.65
N ALA A 188 12.15 9.78 -30.79
CA ALA A 188 12.15 8.40 -30.40
C ALA A 188 10.76 7.78 -30.50
N ARG A 189 10.70 6.45 -30.58
CA ARG A 189 9.45 5.67 -30.51
C ARG A 189 9.61 4.62 -29.42
N VAL A 190 8.55 4.32 -28.69
CA VAL A 190 8.58 3.24 -27.68
C VAL A 190 8.87 1.91 -28.38
N ASP A 191 9.84 1.15 -27.87
CA ASP A 191 10.19 -0.17 -28.41
C ASP A 191 9.15 -1.22 -28.01
N ARG A 192 8.94 -2.22 -28.87
CA ARG A 192 7.91 -3.26 -28.68
C ARG A 192 8.26 -4.20 -27.53
N GLY A 193 7.38 -4.33 -26.54
CA GLY A 193 7.66 -5.04 -25.28
C GLY A 193 7.17 -6.47 -25.15
N ALA A 194 7.07 -6.92 -23.89
CA ALA A 194 6.80 -8.32 -23.56
C ALA A 194 5.35 -8.70 -23.91
N LEU A 195 5.09 -9.93 -24.38
CA LEU A 195 3.72 -10.36 -24.69
C LEU A 195 3.10 -11.15 -23.52
N LEU A 196 2.03 -10.66 -22.93
CA LEU A 196 1.23 -11.41 -21.96
C LEU A 196 0.29 -12.38 -22.67
N VAL A 197 0.35 -13.67 -22.36
CA VAL A 197 -0.48 -14.71 -22.99
C VAL A 197 -1.10 -15.64 -21.95
N TRP A 198 -2.21 -16.29 -22.29
CA TRP A 198 -2.74 -17.37 -21.45
C TRP A 198 -1.79 -18.55 -21.43
N ALA A 199 -1.56 -19.12 -20.25
CA ALA A 199 -0.79 -20.36 -20.13
C ALA A 199 -1.38 -21.47 -21.02
N ASP A 200 -0.49 -22.25 -21.62
CA ASP A 200 -0.86 -23.39 -22.44
C ASP A 200 -1.74 -24.36 -21.63
N GLY A 201 -2.94 -24.64 -22.16
CA GLY A 201 -3.92 -25.54 -21.52
C GLY A 201 -5.15 -24.87 -20.91
N VAL A 202 -5.27 -23.53 -20.89
CA VAL A 202 -6.51 -22.85 -20.50
C VAL A 202 -7.48 -22.79 -21.71
N PRO A 203 -8.64 -23.49 -21.69
CA PRO A 203 -9.60 -23.50 -22.79
C PRO A 203 -10.14 -22.10 -23.10
N PHE A 204 -10.41 -21.81 -24.37
CA PHE A 204 -10.88 -20.47 -24.79
C PHE A 204 -12.14 -20.00 -24.05
N ALA A 205 -13.10 -20.92 -23.84
CA ALA A 205 -14.34 -20.62 -23.12
C ALA A 205 -14.15 -20.34 -21.62
N GLU A 206 -12.97 -20.68 -21.06
CA GLU A 206 -12.62 -20.48 -19.65
C GLU A 206 -11.67 -19.28 -19.45
N ARG A 207 -11.25 -18.62 -20.53
CA ARG A 207 -10.46 -17.39 -20.47
C ARG A 207 -11.38 -16.23 -20.12
N THR A 208 -11.18 -15.67 -18.94
CA THR A 208 -11.93 -14.50 -18.47
C THR A 208 -11.15 -13.22 -18.76
N GLU A 209 -11.82 -12.09 -18.74
CA GLU A 209 -11.24 -10.75 -18.74
C GLU A 209 -10.06 -10.63 -17.76
N VAL A 210 -8.93 -10.03 -18.16
CA VAL A 210 -7.84 -9.73 -17.23
C VAL A 210 -7.62 -8.23 -17.08
N SER A 211 -7.15 -7.82 -15.90
CA SER A 211 -6.69 -6.47 -15.57
C SER A 211 -5.20 -6.54 -15.34
N VAL A 212 -4.45 -5.54 -15.82
CA VAL A 212 -2.97 -5.51 -15.75
C VAL A 212 -2.51 -4.23 -15.08
N ALA A 213 -1.59 -4.34 -14.13
CA ALA A 213 -0.93 -3.21 -13.49
C ALA A 213 0.60 -3.37 -13.55
N PHE A 214 1.33 -2.27 -13.75
CA PHE A 214 2.78 -2.28 -13.87
C PHE A 214 3.44 -1.67 -12.64
N GLY A 215 4.51 -2.29 -12.14
CA GLY A 215 5.26 -1.83 -10.96
C GLY A 215 4.62 -2.18 -9.61
N GLY A 216 5.29 -1.76 -8.53
CA GLY A 216 4.87 -2.02 -7.15
C GLY A 216 5.30 -3.40 -6.61
N SER A 217 5.62 -3.45 -5.31
CA SER A 217 5.98 -4.67 -4.56
C SER A 217 4.76 -5.49 -4.11
N MET A 218 3.55 -4.91 -4.16
CA MET A 218 2.31 -5.54 -3.69
C MET A 218 1.22 -5.64 -4.76
N ALA A 219 0.33 -6.62 -4.60
CA ALA A 219 -0.83 -6.81 -5.47
C ALA A 219 -1.80 -5.63 -5.35
N PRO A 220 -2.45 -5.21 -6.45
CA PRO A 220 -3.48 -4.17 -6.37
C PRO A 220 -4.67 -4.59 -5.48
N PRO A 221 -5.25 -3.66 -4.69
CA PRO A 221 -6.36 -3.93 -3.77
C PRO A 221 -7.61 -4.48 -4.44
N SER A 222 -7.90 -3.97 -5.63
CA SER A 222 -9.09 -4.34 -6.40
C SER A 222 -8.87 -4.01 -7.88
N ARG A 223 -9.74 -4.56 -8.74
CA ARG A 223 -9.76 -4.25 -10.18
C ARG A 223 -10.44 -2.91 -10.50
N ALA A 224 -11.13 -2.29 -9.53
CA ALA A 224 -11.99 -1.13 -9.72
C ALA A 224 -11.41 0.19 -9.17
N THR A 225 -10.28 0.16 -8.46
CA THR A 225 -9.76 1.33 -7.74
C THR A 225 -8.24 1.47 -7.94
N TYR A 226 -7.81 2.50 -8.67
CA TYR A 226 -6.86 3.56 -8.25
C TYR A 226 -6.27 4.33 -9.45
N SER A 227 -6.11 5.64 -9.26
CA SER A 227 -5.35 6.54 -10.13
C SER A 227 -4.70 7.65 -9.29
N PHE A 228 -3.97 7.36 -8.22
CA PHE A 228 -3.12 8.35 -7.53
C PHE A 228 -1.98 7.69 -6.72
N GLY A 229 -0.75 8.16 -6.96
CA GLY A 229 0.25 8.43 -5.90
C GLY A 229 1.36 7.40 -5.65
N ARG A 230 2.57 7.74 -6.14
CA ARG A 230 3.95 7.46 -5.66
C ARG A 230 4.19 6.09 -4.98
N ASP A 231 5.01 5.26 -5.64
CA ASP A 231 5.52 3.92 -5.29
C ASP A 231 4.74 2.72 -5.85
N TYR A 232 3.54 2.96 -6.36
CA TYR A 232 2.79 1.97 -7.15
C TYR A 232 2.79 2.43 -8.59
N GLY A 233 3.36 1.63 -9.48
CA GLY A 233 3.53 2.02 -10.88
C GLY A 233 2.20 2.25 -11.61
N LEU A 234 2.30 2.70 -12.86
CA LEU A 234 1.15 3.06 -13.67
C LEU A 234 0.22 1.85 -13.86
N ALA A 235 -0.91 1.83 -13.16
CA ALA A 235 -1.98 0.87 -13.38
C ALA A 235 -2.93 1.42 -14.44
N GLU A 236 -2.97 0.79 -15.61
CA GLU A 236 -4.05 1.04 -16.57
C GLU A 236 -5.12 -0.04 -16.37
N ALA A 237 -6.07 0.22 -15.49
CA ALA A 237 -7.21 -0.66 -15.26
C ALA A 237 -8.16 -0.61 -16.47
N ARG A 238 -7.92 -1.47 -17.46
CA ARG A 238 -8.87 -1.72 -18.55
C ARG A 238 -9.58 -3.03 -18.28
N SER A 239 -10.85 -2.93 -17.87
CA SER A 239 -11.75 -4.06 -17.64
C SER A 239 -12.24 -4.73 -18.92
N SER A 240 -11.56 -4.54 -20.05
CA SER A 240 -11.89 -5.04 -21.40
C SER A 240 -10.69 -5.67 -22.15
N LEU A 241 -9.60 -6.00 -21.43
CA LEU A 241 -8.38 -6.57 -21.99
C LEU A 241 -8.44 -8.11 -22.11
N VAL A 242 -8.24 -8.57 -23.34
CA VAL A 242 -8.13 -9.99 -23.70
C VAL A 242 -6.73 -10.28 -24.23
N LEU A 243 -6.14 -11.41 -23.82
CA LEU A 243 -4.81 -11.84 -24.23
C LEU A 243 -4.81 -12.49 -25.63
N PRO A 244 -3.71 -12.37 -26.42
CA PRO A 244 -2.41 -11.85 -26.02
C PRO A 244 -2.35 -10.32 -25.97
N LEU A 245 -1.70 -9.77 -24.94
CA LEU A 245 -1.54 -8.33 -24.73
C LEU A 245 -0.06 -7.97 -24.82
N GLU A 246 0.29 -7.01 -25.67
CA GLU A 246 1.66 -6.46 -25.72
C GLU A 246 1.85 -5.48 -24.54
N LEU A 247 2.78 -5.81 -23.66
CA LEU A 247 3.25 -5.01 -22.54
C LEU A 247 4.41 -4.11 -23.01
N PRO A 248 4.66 -2.95 -22.37
CA PRO A 248 5.87 -2.17 -22.60
C PRO A 248 7.14 -2.94 -22.25
N ARG A 249 8.27 -2.64 -22.90
CA ARG A 249 9.57 -3.12 -22.43
C ARG A 249 9.92 -2.38 -21.14
N ALA A 250 10.22 -3.14 -20.10
CA ALA A 250 10.77 -2.59 -18.89
C ALA A 250 12.27 -2.31 -19.11
N ALA A 251 12.77 -1.15 -18.68
CA ALA A 251 14.20 -0.82 -18.77
C ALA A 251 15.04 -1.61 -17.74
N VAL A 252 14.42 -1.92 -16.62
CA VAL A 252 14.90 -2.80 -15.55
C VAL A 252 13.83 -3.83 -15.25
N GLU A 253 14.15 -4.87 -14.49
CA GLU A 253 13.13 -5.84 -14.06
C GLU A 253 12.01 -5.12 -13.26
N LYS A 254 10.75 -5.31 -13.70
CA LYS A 254 9.57 -4.74 -13.04
C LYS A 254 8.51 -5.81 -12.83
N SER A 255 7.79 -5.74 -11.72
CA SER A 255 6.59 -6.58 -11.49
C SER A 255 5.44 -6.14 -12.40
N VAL A 256 4.79 -7.09 -13.04
CA VAL A 256 3.51 -6.91 -13.74
C VAL A 256 2.46 -7.75 -13.02
N TRP A 257 1.45 -7.08 -12.49
CA TRP A 257 0.34 -7.70 -11.79
C TRP A 257 -0.81 -7.98 -12.75
N VAL A 258 -1.35 -9.19 -12.72
CA VAL A 258 -2.48 -9.62 -13.54
C VAL A 258 -3.57 -10.20 -12.66
N GLY A 259 -4.80 -9.68 -12.77
CA GLY A 259 -5.97 -10.13 -12.01
C GLY A 259 -7.18 -10.35 -12.90
N ALA A 260 -8.18 -11.10 -12.44
CA ALA A 260 -9.41 -11.36 -13.19
C ALA A 260 -10.60 -11.53 -12.24
N PRO A 261 -11.87 -11.40 -12.70
CA PRO A 261 -13.01 -11.52 -11.80
C PRO A 261 -13.02 -12.88 -11.10
N GLY A 262 -13.13 -12.88 -9.77
CA GLY A 262 -13.09 -14.10 -8.94
C GLY A 262 -11.75 -14.85 -8.95
N LYS A 263 -10.68 -14.25 -9.46
CA LYS A 263 -9.32 -14.80 -9.48
C LYS A 263 -8.36 -13.89 -8.73
N GLU A 264 -7.42 -14.48 -8.02
CA GLU A 264 -6.38 -13.76 -7.28
C GLU A 264 -5.43 -13.05 -8.24
N TRP A 265 -4.95 -11.86 -7.86
CA TRP A 265 -3.85 -11.18 -8.55
C TRP A 265 -2.58 -12.04 -8.55
N ARG A 266 -1.83 -12.01 -9.65
CA ARG A 266 -0.53 -12.68 -9.79
C ARG A 266 0.49 -11.70 -10.32
N SER A 267 1.64 -11.61 -9.66
CA SER A 267 2.79 -10.88 -10.16
C SER A 267 3.62 -11.72 -11.11
N PHE A 268 4.17 -11.06 -12.12
CA PHE A 268 5.11 -11.60 -13.08
C PHE A 268 6.29 -10.63 -13.21
N PRO A 269 7.53 -11.04 -12.91
CA PRO A 269 8.68 -10.21 -13.20
C PRO A 269 8.87 -10.12 -14.71
N VAL A 270 8.96 -8.89 -15.23
CA VAL A 270 9.25 -8.61 -16.63
C VAL A 270 10.63 -7.99 -16.72
N ALA A 271 11.59 -8.81 -17.16
CA ALA A 271 12.94 -8.36 -17.46
C ALA A 271 12.97 -7.59 -18.80
N PRO A 272 14.00 -6.75 -19.04
CA PRO A 272 14.10 -5.95 -20.28
C PRO A 272 14.11 -6.75 -21.58
N ASN A 273 14.51 -8.02 -21.51
CA ASN A 273 14.58 -8.93 -22.65
C ASN A 273 13.44 -9.95 -22.70
N ALA A 274 12.44 -9.86 -21.81
CA ALA A 274 11.30 -10.78 -21.82
C ALA A 274 10.46 -10.57 -23.09
N SER A 275 10.29 -11.62 -23.89
CA SER A 275 9.43 -11.58 -25.08
C SER A 275 8.02 -12.08 -24.81
N GLN A 276 7.82 -12.89 -23.77
CA GLN A 276 6.53 -13.50 -23.44
C GLN A 276 6.41 -13.75 -21.93
N VAL A 277 5.21 -13.55 -21.40
CA VAL A 277 4.80 -13.83 -20.02
C VAL A 277 3.53 -14.66 -20.08
N GLU A 278 3.50 -15.80 -19.39
CA GLU A 278 2.32 -16.68 -19.36
C GLU A 278 1.52 -16.48 -18.07
N VAL A 279 0.21 -16.32 -18.19
CA VAL A 279 -0.66 -16.14 -17.02
C VAL A 279 -1.46 -17.38 -16.68
N ARG A 280 -1.41 -17.74 -15.41
CA ARG A 280 -2.32 -18.69 -14.77
C ARG A 280 -2.77 -18.12 -13.43
N LEU A 281 -4.04 -17.75 -13.34
CA LEU A 281 -4.60 -17.20 -12.13
C LEU A 281 -5.22 -18.30 -11.26
N ALA A 282 -4.99 -18.22 -9.95
CA ALA A 282 -5.68 -19.05 -8.97
C ALA A 282 -7.05 -18.45 -8.65
N SER A 283 -7.97 -19.26 -8.12
CA SER A 283 -9.23 -18.71 -7.59
C SER A 283 -8.94 -17.82 -6.38
N ALA A 284 -9.61 -16.67 -6.29
CA ALA A 284 -9.51 -15.83 -5.11
C ALA A 284 -10.21 -16.49 -3.91
N ALA A 285 -9.82 -16.12 -2.70
CA ALA A 285 -10.59 -16.48 -1.52
C ALA A 285 -11.90 -15.68 -1.48
N SER A 286 -12.88 -16.21 -0.76
CA SER A 286 -14.08 -15.48 -0.40
C SER A 286 -14.47 -15.77 1.04
N VAL A 287 -15.10 -14.80 1.67
CA VAL A 287 -15.68 -14.94 2.99
C VAL A 287 -17.18 -14.68 2.89
N ARG A 288 -17.97 -15.60 3.44
CA ARG A 288 -19.39 -15.41 3.73
C ARG A 288 -19.51 -14.98 5.19
N VAL A 289 -20.05 -13.80 5.42
CA VAL A 289 -20.17 -13.17 6.74
C VAL A 289 -21.62 -13.21 7.19
N ARG A 290 -21.92 -13.92 8.28
CA ARG A 290 -23.24 -13.88 8.95
C ARG A 290 -23.24 -12.73 9.95
N HIS A 291 -24.35 -12.02 10.04
CA HIS A 291 -24.52 -10.85 10.90
C HIS A 291 -25.99 -10.74 11.37
N ASP A 292 -26.27 -9.85 12.31
CA ASP A 292 -27.59 -9.69 12.94
C ASP A 292 -28.57 -8.80 12.14
N GLY A 293 -28.41 -8.74 10.83
CA GLY A 293 -29.15 -7.81 9.95
C GLY A 293 -28.55 -6.38 9.96
N PRO A 294 -29.08 -5.46 9.13
CA PRO A 294 -28.71 -4.06 9.19
C PRO A 294 -29.32 -3.42 10.44
N THR A 295 -28.48 -2.96 11.38
CA THR A 295 -28.92 -2.14 12.51
C THR A 295 -29.33 -0.74 12.06
N GLU A 296 -28.69 -0.23 11.01
CA GLU A 296 -28.97 1.06 10.37
C GLU A 296 -28.68 1.05 8.84
N PRO A 297 -29.16 2.05 8.06
CA PRO A 297 -29.05 2.08 6.59
C PRO A 297 -27.63 2.11 6.01
N THR A 298 -26.60 2.31 6.84
CA THR A 298 -25.20 2.50 6.42
C THR A 298 -24.26 1.47 7.05
N SER A 299 -24.74 0.25 7.33
CA SER A 299 -23.87 -0.79 7.87
C SER A 299 -23.10 -1.52 6.76
N TYR A 300 -21.80 -1.77 6.94
CA TYR A 300 -20.94 -2.47 5.98
C TYR A 300 -20.20 -3.63 6.64
N VAL A 301 -20.03 -4.74 5.92
CA VAL A 301 -18.97 -5.70 6.23
C VAL A 301 -17.68 -5.16 5.67
N VAL A 302 -16.68 -5.05 6.52
CA VAL A 302 -15.37 -4.52 6.21
C VAL A 302 -14.35 -5.66 6.29
N THR A 303 -13.47 -5.72 5.31
CA THR A 303 -12.33 -6.64 5.33
C THR A 303 -11.04 -5.91 5.05
N THR A 304 -10.06 -6.01 5.95
CA THR A 304 -8.71 -5.46 5.75
C THR A 304 -7.70 -6.58 5.61
N THR A 305 -6.98 -6.60 4.50
CA THR A 305 -5.95 -7.62 4.20
C THR A 305 -4.57 -7.14 4.66
N TYR A 306 -3.80 -8.03 5.27
CA TYR A 306 -2.44 -7.75 5.75
C TYR A 306 -1.39 -8.46 4.89
N PRO A 307 -0.22 -7.83 4.64
CA PRO A 307 0.21 -6.53 5.17
C PRO A 307 -0.27 -5.32 4.37
N SER A 308 -0.96 -5.50 3.23
CA SER A 308 -1.25 -4.40 2.30
C SER A 308 -2.11 -3.26 2.88
N GLY A 309 -2.87 -3.52 3.96
CA GLY A 309 -3.78 -2.55 4.55
C GLY A 309 -5.06 -2.33 3.73
N ASP A 310 -5.23 -3.09 2.65
CA ASP A 310 -6.33 -2.92 1.71
C ASP A 310 -7.66 -3.25 2.36
N THR A 311 -8.58 -2.28 2.32
CA THR A 311 -9.87 -2.37 2.98
C THR A 311 -11.00 -2.43 1.94
N GLN A 312 -11.76 -3.53 1.94
CA GLN A 312 -12.99 -3.66 1.17
C GLN A 312 -14.19 -3.42 2.08
N ARG A 313 -15.20 -2.69 1.57
CA ARG A 313 -16.45 -2.38 2.28
C ARG A 313 -17.62 -2.87 1.44
N VAL A 314 -18.42 -3.79 1.99
CA VAL A 314 -19.58 -4.35 1.31
C VAL A 314 -20.84 -4.03 2.13
N PRO A 315 -21.84 -3.33 1.56
CA PRO A 315 -23.00 -2.88 2.31
C PRO A 315 -23.86 -4.07 2.76
N ILE A 316 -24.37 -3.98 3.99
CA ILE A 316 -25.36 -4.88 4.54
C ILE A 316 -26.74 -4.38 4.12
N THR A 317 -27.43 -5.14 3.27
CA THR A 317 -28.70 -4.72 2.67
C THR A 317 -29.92 -5.44 3.23
N ASN A 318 -29.74 -6.60 3.83
CA ASN A 318 -30.77 -7.48 4.38
C ASN A 318 -30.13 -8.42 5.42
N ASP A 319 -30.88 -9.38 5.96
CA ASP A 319 -30.38 -10.35 6.95
C ASP A 319 -29.62 -11.55 6.31
N GLU A 320 -29.36 -11.50 5.00
CA GLU A 320 -28.64 -12.58 4.31
C GLU A 320 -27.14 -12.42 4.51
N PRO A 321 -26.38 -13.53 4.61
CA PRO A 321 -24.93 -13.44 4.76
C PRO A 321 -24.28 -12.68 3.61
N VAL A 322 -23.49 -11.65 3.94
CA VAL A 322 -22.73 -10.87 2.95
C VAL A 322 -21.56 -11.70 2.44
N VAL A 323 -21.37 -11.73 1.13
CA VAL A 323 -20.23 -12.39 0.50
C VAL A 323 -19.21 -11.34 0.08
N VAL A 324 -18.02 -11.41 0.68
CA VAL A 324 -16.85 -10.63 0.26
C VAL A 324 -15.97 -11.54 -0.57
N SER A 325 -15.72 -11.17 -1.82
CA SER A 325 -14.97 -11.96 -2.81
C SER A 325 -13.72 -11.22 -3.26
N GLU A 326 -12.89 -11.89 -4.07
CA GLU A 326 -11.64 -11.31 -4.57
C GLU A 326 -10.62 -11.02 -3.46
N LEU A 327 -10.68 -11.77 -2.35
CA LEU A 327 -9.73 -11.67 -1.26
C LEU A 327 -8.44 -12.42 -1.61
N ALA A 328 -7.29 -11.79 -1.36
CA ALA A 328 -5.98 -12.42 -1.53
C ALA A 328 -5.77 -13.53 -0.50
N ALA A 329 -4.90 -14.50 -0.82
CA ALA A 329 -4.52 -15.56 0.11
C ALA A 329 -3.57 -15.02 1.20
N ALA A 330 -4.14 -14.35 2.19
CA ALA A 330 -3.39 -13.65 3.24
C ALA A 330 -4.18 -13.64 4.57
N SER A 331 -3.62 -12.97 5.58
CA SER A 331 -4.34 -12.71 6.83
C SER A 331 -5.31 -11.55 6.63
N THR A 332 -6.60 -11.78 6.86
CA THR A 332 -7.66 -10.78 6.68
C THR A 332 -8.38 -10.52 8.01
N ARG A 333 -8.51 -9.25 8.39
CA ARG A 333 -9.41 -8.77 9.46
C ARG A 333 -10.79 -8.54 8.88
N ILE A 334 -11.84 -8.94 9.60
CA ILE A 334 -13.23 -8.92 9.13
C ILE A 334 -14.11 -8.39 10.26
N TRP A 335 -14.90 -7.35 10.00
CA TRP A 335 -15.83 -6.77 10.99
C TRP A 335 -17.02 -6.08 10.30
N ILE A 336 -17.97 -5.57 11.09
CA ILE A 336 -19.09 -4.75 10.63
C ILE A 336 -18.86 -3.32 11.10
N GLU A 337 -19.04 -2.32 10.25
CA GLU A 337 -19.02 -0.88 10.61
C GLU A 337 -20.36 -0.20 10.27
N GLN A 338 -20.71 0.91 10.94
CA GLN A 338 -21.91 1.73 10.65
C GLN A 338 -21.61 3.07 9.97
N ARG A 339 -20.41 3.58 10.21
CA ARG A 339 -19.80 4.84 9.74
C ARG A 339 -18.29 4.60 9.63
N GLU A 340 -17.61 5.41 8.82
CA GLU A 340 -16.17 5.27 8.55
C GLU A 340 -15.40 5.00 9.86
N ASP A 341 -14.88 3.78 9.98
CA ASP A 341 -13.93 3.31 10.98
C ASP A 341 -14.47 2.90 12.38
N GLU A 342 -15.78 2.74 12.56
CA GLU A 342 -16.37 2.28 13.85
C GLU A 342 -16.86 0.82 13.79
N PRO A 343 -16.17 -0.17 14.43
CA PRO A 343 -16.63 -1.55 14.44
C PRO A 343 -17.86 -1.74 15.35
N LEU A 344 -18.99 -2.12 14.74
CA LEU A 344 -20.24 -2.55 15.38
C LEU A 344 -20.22 -4.01 15.84
N SER A 345 -19.33 -4.82 15.28
CA SER A 345 -19.23 -6.25 15.60
C SER A 345 -17.88 -6.60 16.18
N ARG A 346 -17.75 -7.87 16.59
CA ARG A 346 -16.44 -8.49 16.82
C ARG A 346 -15.57 -8.36 15.55
N ILE A 347 -14.26 -8.21 15.75
CA ILE A 347 -13.27 -8.26 14.68
C ILE A 347 -12.71 -9.69 14.62
N GLU A 348 -12.89 -10.36 13.50
CA GLU A 348 -12.34 -11.70 13.27
C GLU A 348 -11.08 -11.61 12.39
N ARG A 349 -9.99 -12.24 12.83
CA ARG A 349 -8.80 -12.44 12.00
C ARG A 349 -8.78 -13.84 11.44
N ARG A 350 -8.56 -13.96 10.13
CA ARG A 350 -8.51 -15.26 9.45
C ARG A 350 -7.40 -15.30 8.42
N GLN A 351 -6.58 -16.35 8.47
CA GLN A 351 -5.69 -16.69 7.38
C GLN A 351 -6.50 -17.38 6.29
N LEU A 352 -6.54 -16.79 5.09
CA LEU A 352 -7.25 -17.33 3.94
C LEU A 352 -6.27 -17.97 2.95
N ALA A 353 -6.65 -19.10 2.37
CA ALA A 353 -5.94 -19.73 1.27
C ALA A 353 -6.61 -19.45 -0.09
N ALA A 354 -5.85 -19.54 -1.18
CA ALA A 354 -6.38 -19.34 -2.53
C ALA A 354 -7.53 -20.32 -2.83
N GLY A 355 -8.67 -19.78 -3.25
CA GLY A 355 -9.90 -20.54 -3.53
C GLY A 355 -10.66 -21.01 -2.29
N GLU A 356 -10.26 -20.60 -1.07
CA GLU A 356 -11.01 -20.89 0.14
C GLU A 356 -12.35 -20.12 0.17
N GLU A 357 -13.43 -20.81 0.54
CA GLU A 357 -14.67 -20.17 0.99
C GLU A 357 -14.79 -20.31 2.50
N ALA A 358 -14.60 -19.20 3.21
CA ALA A 358 -14.70 -19.15 4.66
C ALA A 358 -16.09 -18.69 5.11
N LEU A 359 -16.64 -19.31 6.15
CA LEU A 359 -17.80 -18.78 6.87
C LEU A 359 -17.30 -18.09 8.14
N VAL A 360 -17.70 -16.83 8.33
CA VAL A 360 -17.43 -16.05 9.54
C VAL A 360 -18.76 -15.59 10.12
N ASP A 361 -19.00 -15.89 11.39
CA ASP A 361 -20.27 -15.60 12.07
C ASP A 361 -20.10 -14.46 13.06
N LEU A 362 -20.38 -13.23 12.64
CA LEU A 362 -20.23 -12.01 13.44
C LEU A 362 -21.48 -11.67 14.27
N ARG A 363 -22.44 -12.59 14.40
CA ARG A 363 -23.65 -12.38 15.20
C ARG A 363 -23.32 -12.26 16.68
N ALA A 364 -24.10 -11.47 17.42
CA ALA A 364 -23.94 -11.23 18.84
C ALA A 364 -23.96 -12.54 19.66
N GLU A 365 -24.80 -13.50 19.28
CA GLU A 365 -24.84 -14.83 19.92
C GLU A 365 -23.53 -15.62 19.76
N SER A 366 -22.82 -15.39 18.65
CA SER A 366 -21.53 -16.01 18.34
C SER A 366 -20.35 -15.24 18.94
N ALA A 367 -20.56 -13.99 19.37
CA ALA A 367 -19.50 -13.12 19.85
C ALA A 367 -18.88 -13.56 21.18
N LEU A 368 -19.62 -14.29 22.02
CA LEU A 368 -19.12 -14.78 23.32
C LEU A 368 -18.54 -16.20 23.28
N ASP A 369 -18.60 -16.88 22.13
CA ASP A 369 -18.05 -18.23 22.00
C ASP A 369 -16.51 -18.18 21.94
N GLY A 370 -15.87 -18.53 23.06
CA GLY A 370 -14.40 -18.46 23.23
C GLY A 370 -13.82 -17.06 23.43
N ARG A 371 -14.67 -16.02 23.51
CA ARG A 371 -14.30 -14.59 23.63
C ARG A 371 -15.16 -13.89 24.68
N GLY A 372 -14.79 -12.70 25.13
CA GLY A 372 -15.53 -11.94 26.15
C GLY A 372 -16.12 -10.64 25.64
N GLY A 373 -16.51 -9.76 26.56
CA GLY A 373 -16.98 -8.41 26.25
C GLY A 373 -16.82 -7.46 27.43
N VAL A 374 -17.07 -6.19 27.18
CA VAL A 374 -17.10 -5.13 28.20
C VAL A 374 -18.35 -4.29 28.05
N ARG A 375 -18.95 -3.90 29.17
CA ARG A 375 -20.01 -2.90 29.23
C ARG A 375 -19.43 -1.65 29.87
N ILE A 376 -19.19 -0.63 29.07
CA ILE A 376 -18.56 0.62 29.49
C ILE A 376 -19.65 1.59 29.91
N THR A 377 -19.57 2.05 31.15
CA THR A 377 -20.42 3.08 31.71
C THR A 377 -19.58 4.32 31.97
N LEU A 378 -19.84 5.41 31.24
CA LEU A 378 -19.24 6.72 31.52
C LEU A 378 -20.25 7.55 32.30
N SER A 379 -19.83 8.10 33.43
CA SER A 379 -20.65 9.00 34.26
C SER A 379 -19.99 10.38 34.31
N ALA A 380 -20.75 11.41 33.93
CA ALA A 380 -20.25 12.77 33.83
C ALA A 380 -21.39 13.78 33.95
N ASP A 381 -21.22 14.81 34.77
CA ASP A 381 -22.16 15.92 34.80
C ASP A 381 -22.15 16.70 33.47
N ARG A 382 -23.22 17.45 33.21
CA ARG A 382 -23.37 18.21 31.96
C ARG A 382 -22.24 19.25 31.75
N LYS A 383 -21.64 19.75 32.82
CA LYS A 383 -20.55 20.73 32.75
C LYS A 383 -19.28 20.04 32.26
N THR A 384 -18.94 18.88 32.80
CA THR A 384 -17.82 18.03 32.38
C THR A 384 -17.96 17.62 30.91
N LEU A 385 -19.12 17.13 30.50
CA LEU A 385 -19.38 16.77 29.10
C LEU A 385 -19.22 17.98 28.16
N GLY A 386 -19.65 19.16 28.61
CA GLY A 386 -19.46 20.41 27.86
C GLY A 386 -18.00 20.80 27.66
N LEU A 387 -17.06 20.28 28.45
CA LEU A 387 -15.62 20.52 28.27
C LEU A 387 -15.04 19.72 27.12
N ALA A 388 -15.63 18.58 26.74
CA ALA A 388 -15.18 17.77 25.61
C ALA A 388 -15.51 18.38 24.24
N ARG A 389 -16.39 19.40 24.16
CA ARG A 389 -16.69 20.17 22.92
C ARG A 389 -16.97 19.31 21.68
N ASP A 390 -17.75 18.24 21.86
CA ASP A 390 -18.10 17.25 20.81
C ASP A 390 -16.93 16.31 20.39
N GLU A 391 -15.78 16.37 21.05
CA GLU A 391 -14.59 15.52 20.80
C GLU A 391 -14.49 14.33 21.78
N LEU A 392 -15.58 13.98 22.46
CA LEU A 392 -15.58 12.88 23.42
C LEU A 392 -15.46 11.55 22.67
N GLU A 393 -14.38 10.82 22.88
CA GLU A 393 -14.12 9.55 22.19
C GLU A 393 -13.65 8.48 23.17
N VAL A 394 -14.08 7.24 22.95
CA VAL A 394 -13.62 6.08 23.70
C VAL A 394 -12.79 5.18 22.80
N ARG A 395 -11.55 4.91 23.21
CA ARG A 395 -10.62 4.02 22.54
C ARG A 395 -10.43 2.73 23.34
N ILE A 396 -10.48 1.59 22.67
CA ILE A 396 -10.19 0.28 23.24
C ILE A 396 -8.97 -0.30 22.55
N SER A 397 -7.97 -0.70 23.34
CA SER A 397 -6.76 -1.37 22.87
C SER A 397 -6.60 -2.72 23.56
N ARG A 398 -6.07 -3.71 22.84
CA ARG A 398 -5.81 -5.06 23.35
C ARG A 398 -4.32 -5.25 23.59
N ARG A 399 -3.94 -5.87 24.72
CA ARG A 399 -2.55 -6.29 24.95
C ARG A 399 -2.21 -7.51 24.08
N THR A 400 -1.24 -7.37 23.17
CA THR A 400 -0.82 -8.43 22.23
C THR A 400 0.40 -9.20 22.71
N SER A 401 1.36 -8.51 23.33
CA SER A 401 2.52 -9.12 23.97
C SER A 401 2.98 -8.24 25.13
N PRO A 402 3.14 -8.77 26.36
CA PRO A 402 3.64 -7.98 27.48
C PRO A 402 5.10 -7.58 27.33
N GLU A 403 5.86 -8.25 26.47
CA GLU A 403 7.29 -7.99 26.21
C GLU A 403 7.50 -7.03 25.01
N SER A 404 6.44 -6.69 24.27
CA SER A 404 6.50 -5.74 23.16
C SER A 404 6.69 -4.31 23.67
N GLU A 405 7.49 -3.54 22.95
CA GLU A 405 7.68 -2.10 23.19
C GLU A 405 6.37 -1.31 23.06
N PHE A 406 5.49 -1.76 22.16
CA PHE A 406 4.12 -1.26 21.98
C PHE A 406 3.17 -2.44 22.20
N PRO A 407 2.84 -2.76 23.46
CA PRO A 407 2.11 -3.99 23.77
C PRO A 407 0.62 -3.85 23.48
N TRP A 408 0.14 -2.63 23.22
CA TRP A 408 -1.26 -2.29 22.99
C TRP A 408 -1.53 -2.14 21.50
N GLU A 409 -2.36 -3.02 20.97
CA GLU A 409 -2.86 -2.92 19.61
C GLU A 409 -4.25 -2.29 19.62
N HIS A 410 -4.46 -1.29 18.75
CA HIS A 410 -5.77 -0.68 18.59
C HIS A 410 -6.83 -1.72 18.22
N TYR A 411 -7.94 -1.72 18.96
CA TYR A 411 -9.03 -2.68 18.79
C TYR A 411 -10.32 -2.01 18.31
N ALA A 412 -10.75 -0.93 18.97
CA ALA A 412 -11.98 -0.22 18.60
C ALA A 412 -11.93 1.25 19.04
N MET A 413 -12.76 2.06 18.39
CA MET A 413 -12.94 3.48 18.68
C MET A 413 -14.41 3.85 18.48
N PHE A 414 -14.97 4.69 19.34
CA PHE A 414 -16.33 5.19 19.16
C PHE A 414 -16.62 6.49 19.91
N GLU A 415 -17.57 7.26 19.37
CA GLU A 415 -18.19 8.40 20.05
C GLU A 415 -19.32 7.90 20.97
N PRO A 416 -19.39 8.34 22.23
CA PRO A 416 -20.44 7.92 23.14
C PRO A 416 -21.77 8.69 22.93
N GLU A 417 -22.86 7.95 22.69
CA GLU A 417 -24.22 8.52 22.58
C GLU A 417 -24.94 8.67 23.93
N LEU A 418 -25.47 9.87 24.23
CA LEU A 418 -26.17 10.15 25.49
C LEU A 418 -27.51 9.39 25.58
N VAL A 419 -27.56 8.34 26.41
CA VAL A 419 -28.76 7.52 26.62
C VAL A 419 -29.69 8.13 27.68
N ALA A 420 -29.15 8.73 28.74
CA ALA A 420 -29.95 9.33 29.81
C ALA A 420 -29.20 10.43 30.58
N GLY A 421 -29.35 11.69 30.15
CA GLY A 421 -29.05 12.90 30.92
C GLY A 421 -27.57 13.20 31.20
N GLU A 422 -26.81 12.25 31.75
CA GLU A 422 -25.46 12.41 32.32
C GLU A 422 -24.70 11.06 32.37
N THR A 423 -25.21 10.02 31.70
CA THR A 423 -24.60 8.69 31.68
C THR A 423 -24.64 8.08 30.28
N PHE A 424 -23.49 7.54 29.87
CA PHE A 424 -23.33 6.75 28.66
C PHE A 424 -23.15 5.28 29.05
N VAL A 425 -23.81 4.38 28.32
CA VAL A 425 -23.63 2.94 28.47
C VAL A 425 -23.49 2.31 27.09
N ARG A 426 -22.39 1.61 26.85
CA ARG A 426 -22.20 0.81 25.63
C ARG A 426 -21.57 -0.54 25.92
N GLU A 427 -22.11 -1.54 25.26
CA GLU A 427 -21.62 -2.90 25.34
C GLU A 427 -20.83 -3.24 24.08
N ILE A 428 -19.60 -3.73 24.27
CA ILE A 428 -18.71 -4.20 23.21
C ILE A 428 -18.48 -5.70 23.44
N LEU A 429 -18.85 -6.51 22.45
CA LEU A 429 -18.80 -7.96 22.50
C LEU A 429 -17.71 -8.53 21.58
N GLY A 430 -17.25 -9.74 21.88
CA GLY A 430 -16.28 -10.47 21.06
C GLY A 430 -14.85 -9.96 21.19
N LEU A 431 -14.49 -9.46 22.35
CA LEU A 431 -13.12 -9.12 22.71
C LEU A 431 -12.32 -10.41 23.00
N ASP A 432 -11.08 -10.48 22.52
CA ASP A 432 -10.19 -11.60 22.85
C ASP A 432 -10.03 -11.74 24.38
N PRO A 433 -9.87 -12.95 24.93
CA PRO A 433 -9.48 -13.11 26.33
C PRO A 433 -8.06 -12.58 26.56
N ALA A 434 -7.95 -11.33 27.01
CA ALA A 434 -6.70 -10.62 27.23
C ALA A 434 -6.94 -9.35 28.07
N LEU A 435 -5.86 -8.71 28.51
CA LEU A 435 -5.93 -7.35 29.05
C LEU A 435 -6.34 -6.37 27.94
N HIS A 436 -7.36 -5.56 28.23
CA HIS A 436 -7.83 -4.48 27.39
C HIS A 436 -7.67 -3.16 28.14
N ARG A 437 -7.24 -2.12 27.43
CA ARG A 437 -7.14 -0.75 27.92
C ARG A 437 -8.25 0.07 27.27
N ILE A 438 -9.03 0.74 28.09
CA ILE A 438 -10.13 1.62 27.69
C ILE A 438 -9.72 3.04 28.07
N GLU A 439 -9.63 3.94 27.10
CA GLU A 439 -9.21 5.33 27.26
C GLU A 439 -10.34 6.25 26.75
N VAL A 440 -10.52 7.39 27.41
CA VAL A 440 -11.53 8.39 27.10
C VAL A 440 -10.83 9.72 26.82
N ASP A 441 -10.85 10.13 25.56
CA ASP A 441 -10.31 11.39 25.08
C ASP A 441 -11.38 12.50 25.18
N PRO A 442 -11.00 13.77 25.43
CA PRO A 442 -9.64 14.28 25.60
C PRO A 442 -9.13 14.23 27.04
N PHE A 443 -9.82 13.53 27.96
CA PHE A 443 -9.55 13.64 29.39
C PHE A 443 -8.42 12.72 29.90
N GLY A 444 -8.06 11.70 29.14
CA GLY A 444 -7.13 10.65 29.60
C GLY A 444 -7.68 9.77 30.72
N ALA A 445 -9.00 9.83 30.96
CA ALA A 445 -9.68 8.95 31.90
C ALA A 445 -9.79 7.55 31.29
N GLY A 446 -9.77 6.50 32.10
CA GLY A 446 -9.74 5.16 31.55
C GLY A 446 -9.66 4.06 32.60
N ALA A 447 -9.66 2.82 32.11
CA ALA A 447 -9.51 1.62 32.91
C ALA A 447 -8.78 0.53 32.13
N VAL A 448 -8.06 -0.33 32.85
CA VAL A 448 -7.53 -1.58 32.31
C VAL A 448 -8.37 -2.72 32.86
N VAL A 449 -8.85 -3.59 31.99
CA VAL A 449 -9.74 -4.70 32.32
C VAL A 449 -9.26 -5.98 31.66
N GLU A 450 -9.18 -7.07 32.42
CA GLU A 450 -8.92 -8.40 31.86
C GLU A 450 -10.23 -8.96 31.29
N VAL A 451 -10.31 -9.19 29.99
CA VAL A 451 -11.47 -9.81 29.35
C VAL A 451 -11.37 -11.33 29.47
N GLU A 452 -12.48 -11.98 29.82
CA GLU A 452 -12.58 -13.44 29.95
C GLU A 452 -13.57 -14.02 28.94
N ALA A 453 -13.29 -15.22 28.43
CA ALA A 453 -14.17 -15.91 27.52
C ALA A 453 -15.57 -16.16 28.13
N GLY A 454 -16.63 -15.85 27.39
CA GLY A 454 -18.03 -16.00 27.77
C GLY A 454 -18.57 -14.93 28.72
N VAL A 455 -17.77 -13.93 29.12
CA VAL A 455 -18.14 -12.97 30.17
C VAL A 455 -18.14 -11.54 29.61
N VAL A 456 -19.20 -10.79 29.92
CA VAL A 456 -19.25 -9.34 29.74
C VAL A 456 -18.90 -8.67 31.07
N LYS A 457 -17.81 -7.92 31.13
CA LYS A 457 -17.39 -7.20 32.34
C LYS A 457 -17.90 -5.77 32.33
N ASP A 458 -18.56 -5.35 33.41
CA ASP A 458 -18.94 -3.95 33.59
C ASP A 458 -17.71 -3.11 33.97
N VAL A 459 -17.50 -2.00 33.28
CA VAL A 459 -16.40 -1.04 33.48
C VAL A 459 -17.02 0.34 33.69
N GLU A 460 -16.80 0.94 34.85
CA GLU A 460 -17.28 2.29 35.16
C GLU A 460 -16.12 3.28 35.13
N ILE A 461 -16.25 4.34 34.34
CA ILE A 461 -15.23 5.40 34.20
C ILE A 461 -15.88 6.74 34.57
N PRO A 462 -15.64 7.25 35.80
CA PRO A 462 -16.22 8.52 36.24
C PRO A 462 -15.41 9.71 35.71
N LEU A 463 -16.01 10.49 34.83
CA LEU A 463 -15.40 11.71 34.27
C LEU A 463 -15.57 12.94 35.18
N ASP A 464 -16.31 12.84 36.30
CA ASP A 464 -16.37 13.94 37.27
C ASP A 464 -15.19 13.94 38.25
N THR A 465 -14.24 13.02 38.08
CA THR A 465 -13.04 12.90 38.93
C THR A 465 -11.82 13.63 38.38
N LEU A 466 -12.01 14.50 37.39
CA LEU A 466 -10.95 15.24 36.71
C LEU A 466 -10.40 16.38 37.57
N GLY A 467 -9.10 16.65 37.43
CA GLY A 467 -8.49 17.92 37.77
C GLY A 467 -8.33 18.80 36.52
N PHE A 468 -7.63 19.90 36.66
CA PHE A 468 -7.37 20.85 35.59
C PHE A 468 -5.90 21.22 35.52
N VAL A 469 -5.37 21.44 34.32
CA VAL A 469 -3.98 21.82 34.09
C VAL A 469 -3.93 23.14 33.34
N GLU A 470 -3.14 24.09 33.85
CA GLU A 470 -2.86 25.36 33.20
C GLU A 470 -1.36 25.47 32.92
N PHE A 471 -0.99 25.70 31.66
CA PHE A 471 0.42 25.75 31.27
C PHE A 471 0.95 27.18 31.26
N VAL A 472 2.11 27.39 31.89
CA VAL A 472 2.85 28.66 31.87
C VAL A 472 4.06 28.50 30.95
N LEU A 473 4.12 29.34 29.92
CA LEU A 473 5.13 29.27 28.86
C LEU A 473 6.33 30.19 29.13
N PRO A 474 7.53 29.82 28.64
CA PRO A 474 8.65 30.75 28.60
C PRO A 474 8.37 31.96 27.72
N GLU A 475 8.99 33.09 28.07
CA GLU A 475 8.91 34.32 27.29
C GLU A 475 9.49 34.10 25.87
N GLY A 476 8.79 34.61 24.85
CA GLY A 476 9.22 34.50 23.44
C GLY A 476 8.74 33.26 22.68
N VAL A 477 8.06 32.31 23.35
CA VAL A 477 7.49 31.10 22.73
C VAL A 477 5.98 31.24 22.42
N ALA A 478 5.37 32.34 22.86
CA ALA A 478 3.95 32.61 22.67
C ALA A 478 3.63 32.91 21.19
N GLY A 479 2.90 32.02 20.53
CA GLY A 479 2.40 32.20 19.16
C GLY A 479 2.83 31.12 18.16
N SER A 480 3.73 30.22 18.55
CA SER A 480 4.09 29.04 17.74
C SER A 480 3.02 27.96 17.88
N GLY A 481 2.51 27.45 16.76
CA GLY A 481 1.59 26.32 16.76
C GLY A 481 2.28 25.06 17.29
N GLY A 482 1.60 24.30 18.15
CA GLY A 482 2.18 23.13 18.80
C GLY A 482 1.17 22.22 19.47
N TYR A 483 1.67 21.16 20.10
CA TYR A 483 0.87 20.22 20.90
C TYR A 483 1.55 19.96 22.23
N VAL A 484 0.74 19.98 23.30
CA VAL A 484 1.17 19.60 24.63
C VAL A 484 0.75 18.15 24.85
N SER A 485 1.70 17.28 25.18
CA SER A 485 1.43 15.90 25.58
C SER A 485 1.73 15.73 27.07
N LEU A 486 0.77 15.22 27.82
CA LEU A 486 0.92 14.76 29.19
C LEU A 486 1.10 13.25 29.20
N SER A 487 2.04 12.77 29.99
CA SER A 487 2.29 11.34 30.19
C SER A 487 2.34 11.01 31.68
N THR A 488 1.67 9.95 32.12
CA THR A 488 1.73 9.50 33.53
C THR A 488 3.14 9.02 33.88
N THR A 489 3.55 9.19 35.14
CA THR A 489 4.92 8.88 35.61
C THR A 489 5.01 7.62 36.46
N GLU A 490 3.94 7.27 37.16
CA GLU A 490 3.89 6.13 38.09
C GLU A 490 3.57 4.78 37.41
N GLU A 491 3.17 4.83 36.14
CA GLU A 491 2.89 3.63 35.33
C GLU A 491 4.17 3.21 34.59
N ALA A 492 4.34 1.89 34.44
CA ALA A 492 5.35 1.34 33.53
C ALA A 492 5.18 2.01 32.17
N PHE A 493 6.30 2.30 31.48
CA PHE A 493 6.28 3.16 30.29
C PHE A 493 5.21 2.75 29.28
N GLU A 494 5.09 1.45 29.04
CA GLU A 494 4.15 0.83 28.10
C GLU A 494 2.67 0.94 28.50
N ASP A 495 2.40 1.23 29.77
CA ASP A 495 1.07 1.37 30.36
C ASP A 495 0.71 2.84 30.65
N ARG A 496 1.60 3.78 30.30
CA ARG A 496 1.35 5.21 30.51
C ARG A 496 0.16 5.70 29.68
N ARG A 497 -0.64 6.56 30.31
CA ARG A 497 -1.71 7.30 29.66
C ARG A 497 -1.14 8.56 29.04
N HIS A 498 -1.59 8.84 27.82
CA HIS A 498 -1.21 10.03 27.09
C HIS A 498 -2.42 10.93 26.91
N VAL A 499 -2.28 12.20 27.25
CA VAL A 499 -3.30 13.23 27.02
C VAL A 499 -2.69 14.31 26.17
N SER A 500 -3.33 14.64 25.05
CA SER A 500 -2.78 15.63 24.11
C SER A 500 -3.72 16.82 23.97
N PHE A 501 -3.13 18.02 23.95
CA PHE A 501 -3.85 19.27 23.76
C PHE A 501 -3.27 20.02 22.58
N ASN A 502 -4.15 20.60 21.76
CA ASN A 502 -3.72 21.64 20.84
C ASN A 502 -3.23 22.85 21.65
N PHE A 503 -2.04 23.34 21.33
CA PHE A 503 -1.40 24.43 22.06
C PHE A 503 -2.17 25.75 21.99
N GLU A 504 -2.80 26.06 20.84
CA GLU A 504 -3.65 27.26 20.73
C GLU A 504 -4.88 27.17 21.64
N ASP A 505 -5.46 25.98 21.77
CA ASP A 505 -6.62 25.76 22.61
C ASP A 505 -6.24 25.76 24.09
N ALA A 506 -5.14 25.11 24.46
CA ALA A 506 -4.61 25.15 25.83
C ALA A 506 -4.28 26.61 26.26
N ALA A 507 -3.68 27.40 25.36
CA ALA A 507 -3.35 28.80 25.64
C ALA A 507 -4.57 29.75 25.66
N ARG A 508 -5.64 29.44 24.89
CA ARG A 508 -6.85 30.28 24.82
C ARG A 508 -7.92 29.92 25.85
N SER A 509 -7.99 28.66 26.29
CA SER A 509 -9.11 28.16 27.10
C SER A 509 -8.88 28.22 28.61
N GLY A 510 -7.66 28.53 29.06
CA GLY A 510 -7.29 28.53 30.48
C GLY A 510 -6.92 27.12 30.93
N ALA A 511 -7.63 26.57 31.91
CA ALA A 511 -7.30 25.28 32.49
C ALA A 511 -7.98 24.11 31.73
N SER A 512 -7.18 23.13 31.30
CA SER A 512 -7.62 21.95 30.54
C SER A 512 -7.91 20.77 31.45
N PRO A 513 -9.03 20.05 31.30
CA PRO A 513 -9.40 18.94 32.17
C PRO A 513 -8.54 17.69 31.92
N VAL A 514 -8.05 17.06 33.00
CA VAL A 514 -7.20 15.87 32.96
C VAL A 514 -7.59 14.91 34.08
N ALA A 515 -7.52 13.60 33.83
CA ALA A 515 -7.68 12.61 34.89
C ALA A 515 -6.68 12.83 36.03
N ARG A 516 -7.06 12.45 37.25
CA ARG A 516 -6.14 12.54 38.39
C ARG A 516 -4.91 11.65 38.16
N GLY A 517 -3.75 12.12 38.59
CA GLY A 517 -2.51 11.36 38.48
C GLY A 517 -1.26 12.24 38.54
N THR A 518 -0.10 11.60 38.51
CA THR A 518 1.20 12.26 38.45
C THR A 518 1.70 12.25 37.01
N TYR A 519 1.87 13.42 36.41
CA TYR A 519 2.19 13.60 35.00
C TYR A 519 3.50 14.34 34.78
N THR A 520 4.11 14.13 33.62
CA THR A 520 5.07 15.06 33.00
C THR A 520 4.46 15.63 31.74
N ALA A 521 4.73 16.90 31.45
CA ALA A 521 4.35 17.54 30.20
C ALA A 521 5.54 17.62 29.23
N SER A 522 5.25 17.49 27.94
CA SER A 522 6.17 17.80 26.84
C SER A 522 5.43 18.59 25.78
N VAL A 523 6.06 19.61 25.21
CA VAL A 523 5.49 20.43 24.13
C VAL A 523 6.36 20.36 22.90
N ARG A 524 5.70 20.15 21.76
CA ARG A 524 6.32 20.20 20.44
C ARG A 524 5.66 21.27 19.59
N PHE A 525 6.48 21.97 18.80
CA PHE A 525 6.01 22.96 17.85
C PHE A 525 6.08 22.39 16.44
N PHE A 526 5.05 22.65 15.63
CA PHE A 526 5.00 22.22 14.25
C PHE A 526 5.32 23.38 13.31
N GLY A 527 6.36 23.23 12.48
CA GLY A 527 6.71 24.18 11.43
C GLY A 527 7.46 25.44 11.90
N SER A 528 7.96 25.47 13.13
CA SER A 528 8.87 26.51 13.61
C SER A 528 10.21 25.89 14.00
N ASP A 529 11.16 25.87 13.06
CA ASP A 529 12.50 25.31 13.26
C ASP A 529 13.29 25.98 14.42
N ASP A 530 12.83 27.16 14.88
CA ASP A 530 13.49 27.96 15.90
C ASP A 530 12.92 27.82 17.33
N ALA A 531 11.78 27.13 17.54
CA ALA A 531 11.18 27.02 18.87
C ALA A 531 11.72 25.78 19.62
N PRO A 532 12.33 25.92 20.81
CA PRO A 532 12.84 24.78 21.55
C PRO A 532 11.70 23.89 22.05
N GLU A 533 11.89 22.57 22.04
CA GLU A 533 10.98 21.65 22.75
C GLU A 533 10.87 22.08 24.21
N LEU A 534 9.67 22.02 24.80
CA LEU A 534 9.47 22.32 26.21
C LEU A 534 9.12 21.06 26.98
N ALA A 535 9.44 21.02 28.27
CA ALA A 535 9.02 19.98 29.19
C ALA A 535 8.69 20.55 30.57
N SER A 536 8.09 19.72 31.42
CA SER A 536 7.91 20.01 32.85
C SER A 536 8.61 18.97 33.71
N GLU A 537 8.92 19.35 34.94
CA GLU A 537 9.10 18.38 36.02
C GLU A 537 7.79 17.62 36.28
N PRO A 538 7.83 16.43 36.94
CA PRO A 538 6.64 15.74 37.37
C PRO A 538 5.73 16.62 38.24
N PHE A 539 4.43 16.62 37.97
CA PHE A 539 3.43 17.35 38.73
C PHE A 539 2.19 16.48 38.99
N VAL A 540 1.45 16.81 40.03
CA VAL A 540 0.24 16.07 40.45
C VAL A 540 -1.01 16.83 40.02
N VAL A 541 -1.95 16.12 39.42
CA VAL A 541 -3.30 16.59 39.11
C VAL A 541 -4.26 15.96 40.11
N GLU A 542 -4.88 16.80 40.93
CA GLU A 542 -5.88 16.40 41.93
C GLU A 542 -7.30 16.69 41.44
N THR A 543 -8.26 15.85 41.84
CA THR A 543 -9.67 15.99 41.45
C THR A 543 -10.23 17.36 41.87
N GLY A 544 -10.77 18.10 40.91
CA GLY A 544 -11.40 19.40 41.12
C GLY A 544 -10.45 20.58 41.31
N GLU A 545 -9.13 20.35 41.34
CA GLU A 545 -8.12 21.41 41.50
C GLU A 545 -7.50 21.80 40.16
N THR A 546 -6.97 23.03 40.09
CA THR A 546 -6.17 23.51 38.95
C THR A 546 -4.69 23.48 39.31
N THR A 547 -3.92 22.68 38.59
CA THR A 547 -2.46 22.61 38.69
C THR A 547 -1.85 23.50 37.62
N THR A 548 -1.15 24.54 38.04
CA THR A 548 -0.34 25.38 37.14
C THR A 548 1.01 24.71 36.90
N VAL A 549 1.38 24.52 35.63
CA VAL A 549 2.58 23.79 35.20
C VAL A 549 3.49 24.75 34.44
N GLU A 550 4.65 25.02 35.00
CA GLU A 550 5.70 25.78 34.32
C GLU A 550 6.43 24.87 33.32
N LEU A 551 6.43 25.29 32.06
CA LEU A 551 7.15 24.62 30.98
C LEU A 551 8.50 25.30 30.78
N VAL A 552 9.56 24.51 30.66
CA VAL A 552 10.93 24.99 30.47
C VAL A 552 11.54 24.38 29.20
N PRO A 553 12.44 25.11 28.51
CA PRO A 553 13.15 24.57 27.35
C PRO A 553 13.89 23.29 27.72
N ARG A 554 13.61 22.21 27.00
CA ARG A 554 14.28 20.93 27.15
C ARG A 554 15.58 20.97 26.36
N ARG A 555 16.68 20.56 26.99
CA ARG A 555 17.91 20.29 26.24
C ARG A 555 17.71 18.96 25.50
N THR A 556 17.83 18.99 24.19
CA THR A 556 17.75 17.80 23.32
C THR A 556 19.12 17.48 22.74
N ALA A 557 19.32 16.22 22.40
CA ALA A 557 20.48 15.70 21.68
C ALA A 557 19.99 15.09 20.36
N LYS A 558 20.68 15.36 19.26
CA LYS A 558 20.42 14.67 17.99
C LYS A 558 21.30 13.43 17.92
N LEU A 559 20.71 12.29 17.58
CA LEU A 559 21.40 11.03 17.36
C LEU A 559 21.08 10.52 15.96
N ARG A 560 22.07 10.49 15.07
CA ARG A 560 21.98 9.81 13.77
C ARG A 560 22.60 8.43 13.88
N VAL A 561 21.87 7.42 13.45
CA VAL A 561 22.33 6.04 13.39
C VAL A 561 22.27 5.59 11.94
N THR A 562 23.36 5.03 11.42
CA THR A 562 23.42 4.51 10.05
C THR A 562 23.93 3.07 10.07
N ALA A 563 23.25 2.17 9.37
CA ALA A 563 23.72 0.80 9.20
C ALA A 563 24.70 0.73 8.02
N VAL A 564 25.85 0.11 8.24
CA VAL A 564 26.89 -0.08 7.21
C VAL A 564 27.42 -1.50 7.23
N ASP A 565 27.84 -2.01 6.08
CA ASP A 565 28.50 -3.31 5.97
C ASP A 565 29.83 -3.27 6.73
N ALA A 566 30.07 -4.27 7.58
CA ALA A 566 31.22 -4.30 8.47
C ALA A 566 32.56 -4.41 7.71
N ASP A 567 32.57 -4.99 6.52
CA ASP A 567 33.77 -5.23 5.73
C ASP A 567 34.00 -4.13 4.69
N THR A 568 32.95 -3.60 4.05
CA THR A 568 33.06 -2.57 2.99
C THR A 568 32.81 -1.15 3.48
N GLY A 569 32.05 -0.97 4.56
CA GLY A 569 31.59 0.33 5.05
C GLY A 569 30.48 0.96 4.22
N GLU A 570 29.92 0.25 3.23
CA GLU A 570 28.81 0.72 2.42
C GLU A 570 27.49 0.68 3.20
N PRO A 571 26.53 1.60 2.94
CA PRO A 571 25.24 1.59 3.62
C PRO A 571 24.47 0.29 3.42
N VAL A 572 23.88 -0.23 4.50
CA VAL A 572 23.02 -1.42 4.47
C VAL A 572 21.57 -0.98 4.64
N ALA A 573 20.74 -1.37 3.69
CA ALA A 573 19.30 -1.15 3.71
C ALA A 573 18.61 -2.22 4.58
N LEU A 574 17.82 -1.79 5.57
CA LEU A 574 17.07 -2.63 6.50
C LEU A 574 15.59 -2.21 6.49
N ASP A 575 14.68 -3.12 6.84
CA ASP A 575 13.24 -2.84 6.87
C ASP A 575 12.84 -1.87 8.00
N LEU A 576 11.63 -1.30 7.90
CA LEU A 576 11.12 -0.38 8.93
C LEU A 576 11.00 -1.05 10.30
N ASP A 577 10.58 -2.33 10.33
CA ASP A 577 10.40 -3.10 11.56
C ASP A 577 11.71 -3.21 12.35
N PHE A 578 12.83 -3.40 11.66
CA PHE A 578 14.16 -3.36 12.26
C PHE A 578 14.43 -2.00 12.90
N TRP A 579 14.25 -0.89 12.17
CA TRP A 579 14.58 0.43 12.69
C TRP A 579 13.66 0.89 13.81
N VAL A 580 12.37 0.55 13.75
CA VAL A 580 11.42 0.80 14.85
C VAL A 580 11.80 -0.02 16.09
N GLY A 581 12.44 -1.19 15.91
CA GLY A 581 12.93 -2.02 17.00
C GLY A 581 14.30 -1.60 17.57
N VAL A 582 14.99 -0.60 17.00
CA VAL A 582 16.26 -0.10 17.55
C VAL A 582 15.99 0.67 18.82
N ARG A 583 16.60 0.22 19.92
CA ARG A 583 16.47 0.83 21.24
C ARG A 583 17.73 1.57 21.65
N ILE A 584 17.56 2.62 22.44
CA ILE A 584 18.64 3.33 23.11
C ILE A 584 18.36 3.24 24.60
N ASP A 585 19.22 2.59 25.36
CA ASP A 585 19.06 2.43 26.80
C ASP A 585 20.06 3.32 27.54
N ASP A 586 19.61 4.01 28.60
CA ASP A 586 20.52 4.62 29.57
C ASP A 586 21.26 3.50 30.31
N VAL A 587 22.59 3.59 30.38
CA VAL A 587 23.42 2.51 30.93
C VAL A 587 23.32 2.41 32.45
N GLU A 588 23.03 3.52 33.13
CA GLU A 588 22.92 3.56 34.59
C GLU A 588 21.55 3.06 35.05
N THR A 589 20.47 3.54 34.44
CA THR A 589 19.11 3.16 34.84
C THR A 589 18.63 1.87 34.15
N GLY A 590 19.19 1.55 32.98
CA GLY A 590 18.70 0.48 32.11
C GLY A 590 17.39 0.82 31.41
N GLU A 591 16.88 2.04 31.56
CA GLU A 591 15.62 2.48 30.97
C GLU A 591 15.84 2.99 29.53
N PRO A 592 14.87 2.77 28.62
CA PRO A 592 14.97 3.27 27.25
C PRO A 592 14.89 4.80 27.22
N VAL A 593 15.87 5.43 26.58
CA VAL A 593 15.87 6.85 26.21
C VAL A 593 15.11 7.01 24.91
N ARG A 594 13.94 7.63 24.97
CA ARG A 594 13.05 7.78 23.82
C ARG A 594 12.90 9.22 23.40
N GLY A 595 12.80 9.41 22.09
CA GLY A 595 12.69 10.70 21.43
C GLY A 595 11.87 10.60 20.16
N MET A 596 11.82 11.68 19.40
CA MET A 596 11.23 11.62 18.06
C MET A 596 12.24 10.98 17.13
N THR A 597 11.84 9.92 16.42
CA THR A 597 12.71 9.24 15.45
C THR A 597 12.14 9.43 14.05
N SER A 598 12.99 9.91 13.16
CA SER A 598 12.77 9.94 11.72
C SER A 598 13.67 8.90 11.06
N PHE A 599 13.28 8.43 9.88
CA PHE A 599 13.97 7.36 9.17
C PHE A 599 14.54 7.90 7.86
N ALA A 600 15.80 7.60 7.58
CA ALA A 600 16.46 7.94 6.33
C ALA A 600 16.29 6.79 5.34
N GLY A 601 15.47 6.97 4.30
CA GLY A 601 15.20 5.93 3.30
C GLY A 601 13.87 6.10 2.56
N SER A 602 13.44 5.03 1.90
CA SER A 602 12.14 4.92 1.19
C SER A 602 11.27 3.84 1.85
N GLY A 603 9.94 3.90 1.69
CA GLY A 603 8.94 3.14 2.48
C GLY A 603 9.19 1.65 2.74
N ASP A 604 9.95 0.97 1.88
CA ASP A 604 10.25 -0.47 2.00
C ASP A 604 11.65 -0.76 2.60
N THR A 605 12.57 0.21 2.59
CA THR A 605 13.96 0.04 3.07
C THR A 605 14.61 1.35 3.53
N TYR A 606 15.25 1.32 4.69
CA TYR A 606 15.90 2.46 5.34
C TYR A 606 17.36 2.16 5.68
N THR A 607 18.22 3.17 5.57
CA THR A 607 19.66 3.05 5.85
C THR A 607 20.04 3.59 7.22
N GLY A 608 19.12 4.30 7.88
CA GLY A 608 19.38 4.91 9.17
C GLY A 608 18.17 5.54 9.84
N THR A 609 18.39 6.00 11.05
CA THR A 609 17.45 6.80 11.83
C THR A 609 18.10 8.09 12.32
N GLU A 610 17.33 9.17 12.40
CA GLU A 610 17.70 10.36 13.15
C GLU A 610 16.71 10.54 14.30
N SER A 611 17.22 10.52 15.53
CA SER A 611 16.44 10.63 16.76
C SER A 611 16.77 11.93 17.50
N GLU A 612 15.75 12.72 17.83
CA GLU A 612 15.86 13.84 18.77
C GLU A 612 15.52 13.33 20.17
N LEU A 613 16.55 13.14 20.99
CA LEU A 613 16.48 12.51 22.30
C LEU A 613 16.54 13.55 23.42
N PRO A 614 15.93 13.28 24.58
CA PRO A 614 16.18 14.08 25.76
C PRO A 614 17.62 13.97 26.21
N TRP A 615 18.20 15.08 26.67
CA TRP A 615 19.55 15.08 27.21
C TRP A 615 19.63 14.18 28.45
N THR A 616 20.56 13.24 28.44
CA THR A 616 20.93 12.41 29.60
C THR A 616 22.33 12.78 30.06
N GLU A 617 22.56 12.78 31.37
CA GLU A 617 23.93 12.97 31.91
C GLU A 617 24.76 11.67 31.85
N GLY A 618 24.07 10.52 31.79
CA GLY A 618 24.66 9.18 31.69
C GLY A 618 25.03 8.77 30.27
N ALA A 619 25.89 7.75 30.17
CA ALA A 619 26.18 7.09 28.90
C ALA A 619 24.94 6.28 28.45
N VAL A 620 24.72 6.21 27.15
CA VAL A 620 23.67 5.42 26.52
C VAL A 620 24.27 4.26 25.74
N ARG A 621 23.46 3.23 25.49
CA ARG A 621 23.81 2.09 24.65
C ARG A 621 22.75 1.90 23.58
N LEU A 622 23.19 1.77 22.34
CA LEU A 622 22.33 1.37 21.22
C LEU A 622 22.16 -0.16 21.21
N VAL A 623 20.92 -0.63 21.13
CA VAL A 623 20.55 -2.05 21.12
C VAL A 623 19.74 -2.33 19.85
N PRO A 624 20.36 -2.91 18.81
CA PRO A 624 19.62 -3.32 17.61
C PRO A 624 18.74 -4.55 17.92
N PRO A 625 17.57 -4.70 17.27
CA PRO A 625 16.77 -5.91 17.38
C PRO A 625 17.45 -7.08 16.65
N GLU A 626 16.98 -8.31 16.91
CA GLU A 626 17.46 -9.46 16.17
C GLU A 626 17.07 -9.34 14.68
N SER A 627 18.05 -9.41 13.78
CA SER A 627 17.82 -9.51 12.34
C SER A 627 17.99 -10.96 11.89
N PRO A 628 17.10 -11.51 11.04
CA PRO A 628 17.29 -12.84 10.46
C PRO A 628 18.43 -12.87 9.42
N PHE A 629 18.89 -11.71 8.93
CA PHE A 629 19.85 -11.60 7.82
C PHE A 629 21.23 -11.10 8.23
N PHE A 630 21.32 -10.30 9.30
CA PHE A 630 22.56 -9.65 9.72
C PHE A 630 22.86 -9.90 11.20
N ASP A 631 24.15 -10.05 11.51
CA ASP A 631 24.71 -9.88 12.85
C ASP A 631 25.30 -8.47 12.97
N PHE A 632 25.09 -7.81 14.10
CA PHE A 632 25.61 -6.47 14.35
C PHE A 632 26.77 -6.50 15.33
N GLU A 633 27.87 -5.81 15.00
CA GLU A 633 29.00 -5.69 15.90
C GLU A 633 28.58 -4.88 17.14
N PRO A 634 28.97 -5.33 18.36
CA PRO A 634 28.57 -4.65 19.58
C PRO A 634 29.18 -3.25 19.64
N LEU A 635 28.34 -2.24 19.90
CA LEU A 635 28.75 -0.87 20.10
C LEU A 635 29.07 -0.62 21.58
N GLU A 636 30.19 0.04 21.88
CA GLU A 636 30.47 0.50 23.24
C GLU A 636 29.50 1.62 23.65
N PRO A 637 29.12 1.72 24.94
CA PRO A 637 28.32 2.83 25.43
C PRO A 637 28.97 4.19 25.14
N PHE A 638 28.15 5.19 24.82
CA PHE A 638 28.61 6.52 24.42
C PHE A 638 27.78 7.61 25.10
N PHE A 639 28.29 8.83 25.17
CA PHE A 639 27.55 9.98 25.70
C PHE A 639 26.86 10.73 24.58
N LEU A 640 25.63 11.17 24.81
CA LEU A 640 24.94 12.06 23.89
C LEU A 640 25.58 13.44 23.90
N SER A 641 25.79 13.97 22.69
CA SER A 641 26.15 15.36 22.45
C SER A 641 25.04 16.06 21.65
N GLU A 642 25.17 17.35 21.36
CA GLU A 642 24.14 18.08 20.58
C GLU A 642 23.89 17.44 19.21
N ASP A 643 24.94 16.94 18.56
CA ASP A 643 24.86 16.13 17.33
C ASP A 643 25.77 14.91 17.44
N THR A 644 25.19 13.72 17.54
CA THR A 644 25.87 12.45 17.77
C THR A 644 25.63 11.54 16.57
N GLU A 645 26.69 10.99 16.00
CA GLU A 645 26.58 10.06 14.87
C GLU A 645 27.15 8.69 15.24
N VAL A 646 26.38 7.64 14.93
CA VAL A 646 26.70 6.24 15.26
C VAL A 646 26.58 5.37 14.01
N MET A 647 27.59 4.54 13.79
CA MET A 647 27.61 3.57 12.70
C MET A 647 27.36 2.16 13.26
N LEU A 648 26.24 1.56 12.87
CA LEU A 648 25.89 0.17 13.16
C LEU A 648 26.56 -0.73 12.12
N ARG A 649 27.63 -1.43 12.50
CA ARG A 649 28.36 -2.32 11.59
C ARG A 649 27.66 -3.67 11.49
N ALA A 650 27.09 -3.96 10.32
CA ALA A 650 26.32 -5.16 10.01
C ALA A 650 27.19 -6.16 9.25
N ARG A 651 27.12 -7.44 9.60
CA ARG A 651 27.77 -8.56 8.91
C ARG A 651 26.69 -9.54 8.50
N ALA A 652 26.64 -9.91 7.22
CA ALA A 652 25.67 -10.90 6.74
C ALA A 652 25.86 -12.26 7.44
N LYS A 653 24.75 -12.92 7.78
CA LYS A 653 24.70 -14.23 8.45
C LYS A 653 25.02 -15.42 7.55
#